data_AF-A0A453SEV1-F1
#
_entry.id   AF-A0A453SEV1-F1
#
_cell.length_a   1.000
_cell.length_b   1.000
_cell.length_c   1.000
_cell.angle_alpha   90.00
_cell.angle_beta   90.00
_cell.angle_gamma   90.00
#
_symmetry.space_group_name_H-M   'P 1'
#
loop_
_entity.id
_entity.type
_entity.pdbx_description
1 polymer ?
#
loop_
_entity_poly.entity_id
_entity_poly.type
_entity_poly.pdbx_seq_one_letter_code
_entity_poly.pdbx_strand_id
1 'polypeptide(L)'
;DDSLYDEFGNYIGPELADSDADDSDAAASPSPSQSRSPSPARSPSGSPNSRRPAALMDVDDDDYADAAQNAVVLAEDKKYYPTAEEVYGPGVEALVMDEDEQALEKPIVAPPRVVKFEVGTRAGATSTYASTDFILGLASNPLLVRNVALVGHLQHGKTVFMDMLVEQTHEVDTFDSEGERHIRFTDTRVDEQERRVSIKAVPMSLVLESGNGKSYLCNIMDTPGHVNFSDEMTAALRLADGAVLVVDAAEGVMVNTERAIRHAIQERLPIVVVINKVDRLITELKLPPNDAYFKLRHTLDTINDLISSCSTTVGANRSFIEFILEPLYKIYSQVVGEQQKILEITLADLGVTLSNAAYKLNVRPLLRLACRSIFGTATGFTDMLVKNIPNVKDGAARKIEHIYTGQQDSSIVDAMKKCDSHGPLMVNVTKLYPKPDCSVFDAFGRVYSGTIQTGQTVWVLGEGYSPDDEEDMTVKEVTKLWVYQARYRVPISNAPAGSWVLIEGVDASIMKTATICPMNMDEDVYIFRPLRFNTLPVVKIAAEPLNPSELPKMVEGLRKISKSYPLAITKVEESGEHTILGTGELYLDSIMKDLRELYSEVEVKVADPVVTFCETVVDTSSMKCFAETPNKRNKITMLAEPLEKGLAEDIENGLVSLDSRQKEVTDFFRQRYQWDVLAARSIWAFGPDKQGPNILLDDSLSVEVDKNLLNAVKDSIVQGFQWGAREGPLCDEPIRNVKFKILNANIAPEPLHRGGGQIIPTARRVVYSAFLMANPRLMEPVYYIEIQTPIDCVSAIYTVLSRRRGHVTADVPKPGTPVYVVKAFLPVIESFGFETDLRYHTQGQAFCVSVFDHWAIVPGDPLDKGIVLRPLEPAPIQHLAREFMVKTRRRKGMSEDVSINKFFDEAMMNELAQQTADIHLMM
;
A
#
# COMPACT_ATOMS: atom_id res chain seq x y z
N ASP A 1 -2.06 55.90 30.09
CA ASP A 1 -3.28 55.24 30.58
C ASP A 1 -3.26 53.77 30.17
N ASP A 2 -2.52 52.97 30.93
CA ASP A 2 -2.34 51.53 30.68
C ASP A 2 -3.49 50.68 31.25
N SER A 3 -4.64 51.29 31.54
CA SER A 3 -5.83 50.62 32.10
C SER A 3 -6.97 50.44 31.10
N LEU A 4 -6.76 50.78 29.83
CA LEU A 4 -7.79 50.74 28.76
C LEU A 4 -7.45 49.75 27.64
N TYR A 5 -6.40 48.95 27.82
CA TYR A 5 -6.00 47.89 26.90
C TYR A 5 -5.73 46.60 27.70
N ASP A 6 -6.08 45.43 27.16
CA ASP A 6 -5.76 44.14 27.79
C ASP A 6 -4.28 43.77 27.59
N GLU A 7 -3.83 42.68 28.24
CA GLU A 7 -2.45 42.17 28.15
C GLU A 7 -2.06 41.64 26.76
N PHE A 8 -2.99 41.63 25.80
CA PHE A 8 -2.75 41.29 24.39
C PHE A 8 -2.83 42.52 23.46
N GLY A 9 -3.03 43.72 24.02
CA GLY A 9 -3.01 44.98 23.27
C GLY A 9 -4.34 45.36 22.61
N ASN A 10 -5.45 44.72 22.98
CA ASN A 10 -6.77 45.09 22.47
C ASN A 10 -7.38 46.21 23.32
N TYR A 11 -7.98 47.21 22.66
CA TYR A 11 -8.63 48.34 23.32
C TYR A 11 -9.95 47.92 23.99
N ILE A 12 -10.13 48.27 25.26
CA ILE A 12 -11.32 47.96 26.08
C ILE A 12 -12.01 49.26 26.57
N GLY A 13 -12.03 50.30 25.73
CA GLY A 13 -12.77 51.53 26.02
C GLY A 13 -14.28 51.39 25.77
N PRO A 14 -15.14 52.23 26.40
CA PRO A 14 -16.59 52.14 26.24
C PRO A 14 -17.02 52.53 24.82
N GLU A 15 -18.02 51.82 24.28
CA GLU A 15 -18.63 52.08 22.98
C GLU A 15 -19.18 53.52 22.91
N LEU A 16 -18.82 54.23 21.84
CA LEU A 16 -19.35 55.56 21.55
C LEU A 16 -20.84 55.44 21.19
N ALA A 17 -21.67 56.15 21.93
CA ALA A 17 -23.11 56.23 21.69
C ALA A 17 -23.41 57.06 20.43
N ASP A 18 -24.16 56.46 19.51
CA ASP A 18 -24.86 57.15 18.44
C ASP A 18 -25.93 58.09 19.00
N SER A 19 -26.14 59.23 18.34
CA SER A 19 -27.31 60.10 18.53
C SER A 19 -28.01 60.34 17.19
N ASP A 20 -29.27 59.94 17.17
CA ASP A 20 -30.22 59.74 16.06
C ASP A 20 -30.73 60.99 15.30
N ALA A 21 -31.43 60.66 14.18
CA ALA A 21 -32.60 61.31 13.52
C ALA A 21 -32.32 61.74 12.06
N ASP A 22 -32.99 61.28 10.99
CA ASP A 22 -34.40 60.88 10.82
C ASP A 22 -34.65 59.78 9.74
N ASP A 23 -35.82 59.15 9.89
CA ASP A 23 -36.43 57.94 9.30
C ASP A 23 -36.69 57.85 7.77
N SER A 24 -36.65 56.63 7.21
CA SER A 24 -37.88 55.84 6.87
C SER A 24 -37.63 54.44 6.22
N ASP A 25 -38.29 53.45 6.82
CA ASP A 25 -38.61 52.05 6.47
C ASP A 25 -38.43 51.57 5.01
N ALA A 26 -37.70 50.47 4.72
CA ALA A 26 -37.94 49.03 4.97
C ALA A 26 -38.92 48.35 3.98
N ALA A 27 -38.41 47.38 3.19
CA ALA A 27 -38.93 46.00 3.12
C ALA A 27 -38.18 45.10 2.10
N ALA A 28 -37.54 44.06 2.65
CA ALA A 28 -37.54 42.65 2.24
C ALA A 28 -37.11 42.19 0.82
N SER A 29 -36.10 41.31 0.85
CA SER A 29 -35.58 40.42 -0.19
C SER A 29 -36.62 39.36 -0.63
N PRO A 30 -36.38 38.57 -1.71
CA PRO A 30 -35.49 37.40 -1.59
C PRO A 30 -34.69 37.03 -2.86
N SER A 31 -33.55 36.37 -2.66
CA SER A 31 -32.84 35.50 -3.62
C SER A 31 -33.51 34.11 -3.70
N PRO A 32 -32.99 33.05 -4.38
CA PRO A 32 -32.02 32.91 -5.49
C PRO A 32 -32.46 31.87 -6.57
N SER A 33 -31.77 31.77 -7.72
CA SER A 33 -31.68 30.52 -8.52
C SER A 33 -30.43 30.52 -9.41
N GLN A 34 -29.41 29.73 -9.06
CA GLN A 34 -28.99 28.46 -9.68
C GLN A 34 -28.52 28.54 -11.14
N SER A 35 -27.24 28.24 -11.36
CA SER A 35 -26.72 27.74 -12.64
C SER A 35 -25.96 26.42 -12.42
N ARG A 36 -26.53 25.33 -12.93
CA ARG A 36 -25.85 24.08 -13.31
C ARG A 36 -25.75 24.06 -14.84
N SER A 37 -24.61 23.62 -15.35
CA SER A 37 -24.34 23.12 -16.72
C SER A 37 -25.16 21.84 -17.02
N PRO A 38 -25.11 21.13 -18.19
CA PRO A 38 -24.22 21.23 -19.37
C PRO A 38 -24.91 21.01 -20.76
N SER A 39 -24.12 21.08 -21.84
CA SER A 39 -24.36 20.51 -23.19
C SER A 39 -24.35 18.95 -23.16
N PRO A 40 -24.84 18.14 -24.16
CA PRO A 40 -24.34 18.10 -25.55
C PRO A 40 -25.28 17.54 -26.67
N ALA A 41 -24.69 17.45 -27.88
CA ALA A 41 -24.88 16.47 -28.96
C ALA A 41 -25.70 16.84 -30.22
N ARG A 42 -24.94 16.85 -31.34
CA ARG A 42 -25.30 16.95 -32.77
C ARG A 42 -26.03 15.68 -33.26
N SER A 43 -26.88 15.76 -34.28
CA SER A 43 -26.58 15.70 -35.75
C SER A 43 -27.91 15.35 -36.49
N PRO A 44 -28.05 15.25 -37.85
CA PRO A 44 -27.02 15.26 -38.91
C PRO A 44 -27.39 16.02 -40.23
N SER A 45 -26.39 16.09 -41.13
CA SER A 45 -26.45 16.06 -42.62
C SER A 45 -27.30 17.11 -43.39
N GLY A 46 -26.88 17.76 -44.49
CA GLY A 46 -25.70 17.65 -45.35
C GLY A 46 -26.05 18.00 -46.81
N SER A 47 -25.50 19.13 -47.30
CA SER A 47 -25.08 19.46 -48.70
C SER A 47 -26.12 19.66 -49.84
N PRO A 48 -25.74 20.26 -51.00
CA PRO A 48 -24.90 21.45 -51.24
C PRO A 48 -25.46 22.39 -52.36
N ASN A 49 -25.13 23.70 -52.35
CA ASN A 49 -24.57 24.44 -53.50
C ASN A 49 -24.63 25.98 -53.38
N SER A 50 -23.60 26.59 -53.96
CA SER A 50 -23.29 28.01 -54.13
C SER A 50 -24.18 28.77 -55.13
N ARG A 51 -24.52 30.03 -54.82
CA ARG A 51 -24.20 31.28 -55.58
C ARG A 51 -25.01 32.49 -55.06
N ARG A 52 -24.36 33.67 -55.00
CA ARG A 52 -24.90 35.07 -54.88
C ARG A 52 -26.05 35.34 -55.90
N PRO A 53 -26.86 36.44 -55.88
CA PRO A 53 -26.59 37.81 -55.35
C PRO A 53 -27.77 38.66 -54.78
N ALA A 54 -27.40 39.85 -54.27
CA ALA A 54 -28.02 41.20 -54.30
C ALA A 54 -29.54 41.44 -54.43
N ALA A 55 -30.08 42.31 -53.56
CA ALA A 55 -30.43 43.73 -53.83
C ALA A 55 -31.60 44.23 -52.94
N LEU A 56 -31.44 45.36 -52.25
CA LEU A 56 -32.33 46.55 -52.28
C LEU A 56 -31.96 47.59 -51.19
N MET A 57 -32.05 48.85 -51.62
CA MET A 57 -31.78 50.13 -50.94
C MET A 57 -33.01 50.68 -50.19
N ASP A 58 -32.73 51.67 -49.33
CA ASP A 58 -33.58 52.73 -48.72
C ASP A 58 -34.66 52.29 -47.71
N VAL A 59 -34.89 52.95 -46.56
CA VAL A 59 -35.07 54.40 -46.32
C VAL A 59 -34.61 54.81 -44.91
N ASP A 60 -34.24 56.08 -44.81
CA ASP A 60 -33.90 56.96 -43.69
C ASP A 60 -34.72 56.82 -42.39
N ASP A 61 -34.08 57.16 -41.27
CA ASP A 61 -34.60 58.13 -40.31
C ASP A 61 -33.41 58.73 -39.54
N ASP A 62 -32.84 59.78 -40.12
CA ASP A 62 -32.41 60.94 -39.35
C ASP A 62 -33.60 61.40 -38.51
N ASP A 63 -33.51 61.32 -37.17
CA ASP A 63 -33.93 62.43 -36.32
C ASP A 63 -33.54 62.21 -34.86
N TYR A 64 -33.04 63.29 -34.25
CA TYR A 64 -32.50 63.47 -32.89
C TYR A 64 -31.00 63.18 -32.70
N ALA A 65 -30.17 63.73 -33.58
CA ALA A 65 -29.05 64.54 -33.08
C ALA A 65 -29.61 65.85 -32.49
N ASP A 66 -28.94 66.37 -31.45
CA ASP A 66 -29.24 67.62 -30.73
C ASP A 66 -30.32 67.60 -29.62
N ALA A 67 -30.14 66.78 -28.58
CA ALA A 67 -30.71 67.07 -27.26
C ALA A 67 -29.97 66.42 -26.07
N ALA A 68 -28.65 66.61 -25.95
CA ALA A 68 -27.94 66.37 -24.67
C ALA A 68 -26.63 67.16 -24.56
N GLN A 69 -26.59 68.42 -25.03
CA GLN A 69 -25.44 69.30 -24.78
C GLN A 69 -25.34 69.78 -23.32
N ASN A 70 -26.25 69.37 -22.43
CA ASN A 70 -26.27 69.72 -21.00
C ASN A 70 -26.66 68.52 -20.11
N ALA A 71 -26.15 67.33 -20.41
CA ALA A 71 -26.12 66.28 -19.40
C ALA A 71 -25.02 66.63 -18.39
N VAL A 72 -25.39 66.95 -17.15
CA VAL A 72 -24.43 67.22 -16.07
C VAL A 72 -23.68 65.91 -15.79
N VAL A 73 -22.41 65.86 -16.19
CA VAL A 73 -21.52 64.77 -15.80
C VAL A 73 -21.16 65.00 -14.35
N LEU A 74 -21.48 64.02 -13.49
CA LEU A 74 -21.09 64.05 -12.08
C LEU A 74 -19.56 64.14 -11.98
N ALA A 75 -19.05 64.76 -10.91
CA ALA A 75 -17.60 64.98 -10.77
C ALA A 75 -16.80 63.67 -10.77
N GLU A 76 -17.40 62.58 -10.29
CA GLU A 76 -16.84 61.23 -10.29
C GLU A 76 -16.77 60.58 -11.69
N ASP A 77 -17.74 60.87 -12.56
CA ASP A 77 -17.83 60.31 -13.92
C ASP A 77 -17.11 61.18 -14.97
N LYS A 78 -16.51 62.29 -14.54
CA LYS A 78 -15.82 63.21 -15.43
C LYS A 78 -14.54 62.58 -15.93
N LYS A 79 -14.60 61.98 -17.12
CA LYS A 79 -13.42 61.52 -17.85
C LYS A 79 -12.58 62.71 -18.31
N TYR A 80 -11.47 62.96 -17.62
CA TYR A 80 -10.55 64.07 -17.93
C TYR A 80 -9.64 63.79 -19.14
N TYR A 81 -9.41 62.52 -19.45
CA TYR A 81 -8.50 62.08 -20.51
C TYR A 81 -9.17 61.04 -21.41
N PRO A 82 -8.88 61.03 -22.73
CA PRO A 82 -9.32 59.99 -23.65
C PRO A 82 -8.70 58.64 -23.28
N THR A 83 -9.34 57.54 -23.70
CA THR A 83 -8.85 56.19 -23.37
C THR A 83 -7.58 55.84 -24.16
N ALA A 84 -6.77 54.91 -23.65
CA ALA A 84 -5.52 54.53 -24.31
C ALA A 84 -5.74 53.99 -25.74
N GLU A 85 -6.86 53.28 -25.97
CA GLU A 85 -7.26 52.79 -27.30
C GLU A 85 -7.59 53.92 -28.28
N GLU A 86 -8.22 55.01 -27.81
CA GLU A 86 -8.53 56.18 -28.63
C GLU A 86 -7.27 56.96 -29.02
N VAL A 87 -6.24 56.96 -28.16
CA VAL A 87 -4.99 57.68 -28.39
C VAL A 87 -4.07 56.94 -29.37
N TYR A 88 -3.93 55.62 -29.23
CA TYR A 88 -2.98 54.82 -30.01
C TYR A 88 -3.62 54.07 -31.19
N GLY A 89 -4.94 53.94 -31.20
CA GLY A 89 -5.72 53.27 -32.26
C GLY A 89 -5.74 51.74 -32.15
N PRO A 90 -6.57 51.06 -32.96
CA PRO A 90 -6.85 49.62 -32.83
C PRO A 90 -5.69 48.69 -33.26
N GLY A 91 -4.55 49.26 -33.69
CA GLY A 91 -3.34 48.50 -34.05
C GLY A 91 -2.33 48.35 -32.91
N VAL A 92 -2.58 48.94 -31.75
CA VAL A 92 -1.69 48.92 -30.57
C VAL A 92 -2.45 48.37 -29.37
N GLU A 93 -1.93 47.32 -28.76
CA GLU A 93 -2.49 46.74 -27.53
C GLU A 93 -1.97 47.53 -26.32
N ALA A 94 -2.86 48.28 -25.67
CA ALA A 94 -2.55 49.01 -24.46
C ALA A 94 -2.73 48.10 -23.23
N LEU A 95 -1.64 47.60 -22.68
CA LEU A 95 -1.62 46.79 -21.46
C LEU A 95 -1.40 47.70 -20.24
N VAL A 96 -2.32 47.67 -19.28
CA VAL A 96 -2.17 48.31 -17.97
C VAL A 96 -1.88 47.19 -16.96
N MET A 97 -0.67 47.19 -16.39
CA MET A 97 -0.24 46.22 -15.40
C MET A 97 -0.04 46.94 -14.06
N ASP A 98 -1.03 46.84 -13.18
CA ASP A 98 -1.02 47.51 -11.86
C ASP A 98 -0.34 46.66 -10.77
N GLU A 99 -0.29 45.33 -10.96
CA GLU A 99 0.33 44.36 -10.04
C GLU A 99 1.33 43.47 -10.77
N ASP A 100 2.37 43.04 -10.05
CA ASP A 100 3.39 42.13 -10.59
C ASP A 100 2.79 40.72 -10.79
N GLU A 101 3.07 40.09 -11.94
CA GLU A 101 2.61 38.73 -12.24
C GLU A 101 3.23 37.64 -11.33
N GLN A 102 4.32 37.94 -10.63
CA GLN A 102 5.04 37.00 -9.78
C GLN A 102 5.43 37.63 -8.44
N ALA A 103 5.30 36.85 -7.37
CA ALA A 103 5.73 37.26 -6.04
C ALA A 103 7.25 37.42 -5.95
N LEU A 104 7.68 38.30 -5.04
CA LEU A 104 9.09 38.66 -4.83
C LEU A 104 9.98 37.48 -4.39
N GLU A 105 9.36 36.43 -3.82
CA GLU A 105 10.04 35.20 -3.39
C GLU A 105 10.52 34.35 -4.58
N LYS A 106 9.86 34.47 -5.74
CA LYS A 106 10.24 33.73 -6.94
C LYS A 106 11.36 34.49 -7.66
N PRO A 107 12.58 33.92 -7.76
CA PRO A 107 13.70 34.63 -8.39
C PRO A 107 13.46 34.80 -9.88
N ILE A 108 13.81 35.97 -10.41
CA ILE A 108 13.71 36.29 -11.86
C ILE A 108 14.54 35.31 -12.70
N VAL A 109 15.74 34.95 -12.21
CA VAL A 109 16.59 33.92 -12.81
C VAL A 109 16.64 32.74 -11.84
N ALA A 110 16.02 31.62 -12.24
CA ALA A 110 16.03 30.41 -11.43
C ALA A 110 17.48 29.88 -11.29
N PRO A 111 18.00 29.70 -10.07
CA PRO A 111 19.30 29.06 -9.89
C PRO A 111 19.22 27.60 -10.36
N PRO A 112 20.31 27.03 -10.91
CA PRO A 112 20.35 25.60 -11.24
C PRO A 112 20.26 24.79 -9.95
N ARG A 113 19.07 24.24 -9.66
CA ARG A 113 18.85 23.34 -8.53
C ARG A 113 19.21 21.92 -8.95
N VAL A 114 20.16 21.31 -8.24
CA VAL A 114 20.42 19.87 -8.34
C VAL A 114 19.72 19.22 -7.17
N VAL A 115 18.57 18.59 -7.42
CA VAL A 115 17.84 17.82 -6.41
C VAL A 115 18.68 16.59 -6.10
N LYS A 116 19.31 16.56 -4.92
CA LYS A 116 20.10 15.41 -4.45
C LYS A 116 19.29 14.64 -3.44
N PHE A 117 18.55 13.65 -3.93
CA PHE A 117 17.70 12.81 -3.09
C PHE A 117 18.37 11.49 -2.64
N GLU A 118 19.19 10.90 -3.51
CA GLU A 118 19.95 9.70 -3.22
C GLU A 118 21.43 10.03 -2.98
N VAL A 119 22.02 9.35 -1.99
CA VAL A 119 23.46 9.38 -1.74
C VAL A 119 24.16 8.49 -2.77
N GLY A 120 24.42 9.06 -3.94
CA GLY A 120 25.21 8.43 -4.99
C GLY A 120 26.71 8.43 -4.66
N THR A 121 27.39 7.36 -5.06
CA THR A 121 28.87 7.30 -5.04
C THR A 121 29.45 8.17 -6.17
N ARG A 122 30.54 8.91 -5.93
CA ARG A 122 31.26 9.64 -7.00
C ARG A 122 31.75 8.62 -8.04
N ALA A 123 31.56 8.94 -9.33
CA ALA A 123 32.01 8.09 -10.43
C ALA A 123 33.51 7.77 -10.29
N GLY A 124 33.84 6.47 -10.18
CA GLY A 124 35.21 5.96 -10.07
C GLY A 124 35.73 5.67 -8.65
N ALA A 125 34.92 5.80 -7.60
CA ALA A 125 35.38 5.71 -6.20
C ALA A 125 35.27 4.34 -5.50
N THR A 126 34.72 3.31 -6.15
CA THR A 126 34.55 1.98 -5.52
C THR A 126 35.39 0.93 -6.23
N SER A 127 36.59 0.69 -5.68
CA SER A 127 37.35 -0.53 -5.94
C SER A 127 36.60 -1.71 -5.34
N THR A 128 36.22 -2.67 -6.18
CA THR A 128 35.54 -3.91 -5.78
C THR A 128 36.51 -5.07 -5.93
N TYR A 129 36.39 -6.06 -5.05
CA TYR A 129 37.19 -7.29 -5.11
C TYR A 129 37.01 -8.06 -6.44
N ALA A 130 35.81 -7.99 -7.03
CA ALA A 130 35.48 -8.67 -8.28
C ALA A 130 35.23 -7.66 -9.42
N SER A 131 35.77 -7.94 -10.61
CA SER A 131 35.50 -7.13 -11.80
C SER A 131 34.05 -7.26 -12.27
N THR A 132 33.55 -6.24 -12.96
CA THR A 132 32.20 -6.25 -13.56
C THR A 132 32.02 -7.41 -14.53
N ASP A 133 33.06 -7.75 -15.31
CA ASP A 133 33.03 -8.87 -16.25
C ASP A 133 32.91 -10.21 -15.54
N PHE A 134 33.51 -10.34 -14.35
CA PHE A 134 33.38 -11.54 -13.53
C PHE A 134 31.96 -11.71 -12.98
N ILE A 135 31.32 -10.62 -12.54
CA ILE A 135 29.92 -10.62 -12.11
C ILE A 135 29.01 -11.07 -13.26
N LEU A 136 29.21 -10.54 -14.47
CA LEU A 136 28.44 -10.92 -15.66
C LEU A 136 28.69 -12.37 -16.09
N GLY A 137 29.93 -12.84 -15.97
CA GLY A 137 30.28 -14.25 -16.20
C GLY A 137 29.58 -15.20 -15.24
N LEU A 138 29.49 -14.83 -13.95
CA LEU A 138 28.74 -15.61 -12.96
C LEU A 138 27.22 -15.54 -13.18
N ALA A 139 26.70 -14.37 -13.54
CA ALA A 139 25.27 -14.18 -13.85
C ALA A 139 24.81 -15.04 -15.04
N SER A 140 25.72 -15.29 -15.99
CA SER A 140 25.47 -16.16 -17.15
C SER A 140 25.29 -17.64 -16.78
N ASN A 141 25.67 -18.05 -15.57
CA ASN A 141 25.50 -19.42 -15.09
C ASN A 141 24.47 -19.49 -13.94
N PRO A 142 23.19 -19.84 -14.23
CA PRO A 142 22.12 -19.87 -13.23
C PRO A 142 22.38 -20.78 -12.01
N LEU A 143 23.29 -21.75 -12.11
CA LEU A 143 23.64 -22.66 -11.01
C LEU A 143 24.47 -21.97 -9.91
N LEU A 144 25.23 -20.93 -10.28
CA LEU A 144 26.11 -20.18 -9.38
C LEU A 144 25.45 -18.93 -8.79
N VAL A 145 24.22 -18.62 -9.23
CA VAL A 145 23.46 -17.48 -8.75
C VAL A 145 22.56 -17.90 -7.59
N ARG A 146 22.40 -17.02 -6.59
CA ARG A 146 21.41 -17.13 -5.51
C ARG A 146 20.70 -15.79 -5.36
N ASN A 147 19.37 -15.80 -5.45
CA ASN A 147 18.54 -14.63 -5.22
C ASN A 147 17.92 -14.74 -3.82
N VAL A 148 18.17 -13.76 -2.95
CA VAL A 148 17.83 -13.83 -1.54
C VAL A 148 17.26 -12.49 -1.06
N ALA A 149 16.24 -12.53 -0.20
CA ALA A 149 15.74 -11.34 0.48
C ALA A 149 16.08 -11.39 1.98
N LEU A 150 16.68 -10.33 2.53
CA LEU A 150 16.87 -10.17 3.97
C LEU A 150 15.57 -9.66 4.58
N VAL A 151 14.93 -10.44 5.45
CA VAL A 151 13.65 -10.12 6.09
C VAL A 151 13.76 -10.22 7.60
N GLY A 152 12.93 -9.50 8.34
CA GLY A 152 12.95 -9.51 9.81
C GLY A 152 12.46 -8.21 10.41
N HIS A 153 12.31 -8.19 11.74
CA HIS A 153 11.73 -7.05 12.44
C HIS A 153 12.60 -5.80 12.45
N LEU A 154 12.00 -4.69 12.90
CA LEU A 154 12.63 -3.38 12.97
C LEU A 154 13.89 -3.48 13.82
N GLN A 155 14.97 -2.85 13.35
CA GLN A 155 16.25 -2.78 14.06
C GLN A 155 16.89 -4.12 14.45
N HIS A 156 16.48 -5.27 13.87
CA HIS A 156 17.18 -6.55 14.04
C HIS A 156 18.57 -6.61 13.35
N GLY A 157 18.99 -5.53 12.67
CA GLY A 157 20.32 -5.37 12.09
C GLY A 157 20.47 -5.96 10.68
N LYS A 158 19.40 -5.95 9.87
CA LYS A 158 19.43 -6.38 8.45
C LYS A 158 20.40 -5.55 7.62
N THR A 159 20.22 -4.23 7.61
CA THR A 159 21.10 -3.28 6.92
C THR A 159 22.53 -3.35 7.43
N VAL A 160 22.74 -3.47 8.74
CA VAL A 160 24.08 -3.62 9.33
C VAL A 160 24.76 -4.93 8.88
N PHE A 161 23.99 -6.01 8.75
CA PHE A 161 24.49 -7.27 8.20
C PHE A 161 24.85 -7.13 6.72
N MET A 162 24.07 -6.36 5.96
CA MET A 162 24.37 -6.05 4.57
C MET A 162 25.64 -5.19 4.45
N ASP A 163 25.81 -4.18 5.30
CA ASP A 163 26.99 -3.33 5.35
C ASP A 163 28.27 -4.14 5.62
N MET A 164 28.20 -5.13 6.51
CA MET A 164 29.30 -6.08 6.73
C MET A 164 29.70 -6.83 5.46
N LEU A 165 28.73 -7.27 4.64
CA LEU A 165 29.02 -7.93 3.35
C LEU A 165 29.59 -6.95 2.32
N VAL A 166 29.15 -5.70 2.35
CA VAL A 166 29.70 -4.63 1.49
C VAL A 166 31.17 -4.39 1.82
N GLU A 167 31.54 -4.26 3.09
CA GLU A 167 32.95 -4.08 3.50
C GLU A 167 33.87 -5.24 3.13
N GLN A 168 33.32 -6.46 3.02
CA GLN A 168 34.09 -7.62 2.57
C GLN A 168 34.35 -7.60 1.07
N THR A 169 33.48 -6.95 0.30
CA THR A 169 33.49 -6.96 -1.17
C THR A 169 34.00 -5.66 -1.78
N HIS A 170 33.91 -4.55 -1.04
CA HIS A 170 34.26 -3.19 -1.46
C HIS A 170 35.30 -2.59 -0.50
N GLU A 171 36.27 -1.86 -1.04
CA GLU A 171 37.23 -1.07 -0.25
C GLU A 171 36.58 0.24 0.23
N VAL A 172 35.55 0.13 1.07
CA VAL A 172 34.82 1.27 1.63
C VAL A 172 34.78 1.16 3.15
N ASP A 173 35.21 2.22 3.83
CA ASP A 173 34.99 2.35 5.27
C ASP A 173 33.53 2.74 5.51
N THR A 174 32.76 1.81 6.08
CA THR A 174 31.37 2.02 6.53
C THR A 174 31.28 2.76 7.86
N PHE A 175 32.41 3.12 8.46
CA PHE A 175 32.48 3.90 9.68
C PHE A 175 33.14 5.23 9.38
N ASP A 176 32.64 6.28 10.04
CA ASP A 176 33.30 7.57 10.02
C ASP A 176 34.70 7.47 10.65
N SER A 177 35.56 8.44 10.35
CA SER A 177 36.97 8.50 10.80
C SER A 177 37.14 8.42 12.33
N GLU A 178 36.08 8.75 13.08
CA GLU A 178 35.99 8.70 14.55
C GLU A 178 35.35 7.41 15.10
N GLY A 179 34.80 6.55 14.24
CA GLY A 179 34.19 5.25 14.62
C GLY A 179 32.86 5.33 15.37
N GLU A 180 32.26 6.53 15.52
CA GLU A 180 31.02 6.73 16.28
C GLU A 180 29.74 6.52 15.46
N ARG A 181 29.79 6.78 14.15
CA ARG A 181 28.61 6.71 13.26
C ARG A 181 28.76 5.60 12.22
N HIS A 182 27.77 4.70 12.22
CA HIS A 182 27.63 3.65 11.21
C HIS A 182 26.98 4.20 9.95
N ILE A 183 27.70 4.16 8.83
CA ILE A 183 27.19 4.51 7.52
C ILE A 183 26.42 3.31 7.00
N ARG A 184 25.10 3.45 6.93
CA ARG A 184 24.20 2.45 6.32
C ARG A 184 24.29 2.56 4.81
N PHE A 185 24.85 1.56 4.15
CA PHE A 185 25.18 1.63 2.73
C PHE A 185 23.94 1.51 1.85
N THR A 186 23.03 0.59 2.19
CA THR A 186 21.78 0.35 1.45
C THR A 186 20.70 1.39 1.68
N ASP A 187 20.79 2.17 2.77
CA ASP A 187 19.91 3.33 2.99
C ASP A 187 20.38 4.50 2.11
N THR A 188 19.93 4.51 0.87
CA THR A 188 20.37 5.47 -0.15
C THR A 188 19.69 6.82 0.00
N ARG A 189 18.47 6.86 0.54
CA ARG A 189 17.68 8.10 0.63
C ARG A 189 18.07 8.92 1.87
N VAL A 190 18.02 10.24 1.76
CA VAL A 190 18.35 11.14 2.87
C VAL A 190 17.39 10.97 4.05
N ASP A 191 16.11 10.74 3.79
CA ASP A 191 15.09 10.53 4.83
C ASP A 191 15.29 9.22 5.62
N GLU A 192 15.73 8.14 4.98
CA GLU A 192 16.12 6.88 5.65
C GLU A 192 17.32 7.08 6.59
N GLN A 193 18.26 7.93 6.18
CA GLN A 193 19.44 8.27 6.97
C GLN A 193 19.07 9.12 8.19
N GLU A 194 18.23 10.14 8.01
CA GLU A 194 17.71 11.00 9.08
C GLU A 194 16.86 10.22 10.10
N ARG A 195 15.88 9.44 9.61
CA ARG A 195 14.91 8.72 10.46
C ARG A 195 15.48 7.47 11.12
N ARG A 196 16.61 6.96 10.62
CA ARG A 196 17.18 5.69 11.05
C ARG A 196 16.28 4.47 10.86
N VAL A 197 15.45 4.53 9.82
CA VAL A 197 14.54 3.47 9.41
C VAL A 197 14.65 3.34 7.90
N SER A 198 14.97 2.13 7.41
CA SER A 198 14.90 1.83 5.98
C SER A 198 13.44 1.84 5.54
N ILE A 199 13.15 2.49 4.42
CA ILE A 199 11.80 2.72 3.88
C ILE A 199 11.62 1.89 2.61
N LYS A 200 12.63 1.87 1.73
CA LYS A 200 12.60 1.15 0.44
C LYS A 200 13.47 -0.09 0.51
N ALA A 201 12.98 -1.19 -0.08
CA ALA A 201 13.84 -2.34 -0.34
C ALA A 201 14.89 -1.99 -1.39
N VAL A 202 16.17 -2.34 -1.19
CA VAL A 202 17.27 -2.02 -2.12
C VAL A 202 18.04 -3.29 -2.47
N PRO A 203 18.26 -3.61 -3.77
CA PRO A 203 19.04 -4.76 -4.18
C PRO A 203 20.53 -4.45 -4.27
N MET A 204 21.33 -5.50 -4.10
CA MET A 204 22.75 -5.50 -4.39
C MET A 204 23.18 -6.88 -4.87
N SER A 205 24.10 -6.93 -5.83
CA SER A 205 24.65 -8.15 -6.39
C SER A 205 26.08 -8.32 -5.92
N LEU A 206 26.30 -9.20 -4.93
CA LEU A 206 27.59 -9.43 -4.30
C LEU A 206 28.22 -10.75 -4.74
N VAL A 207 29.53 -10.74 -4.97
CA VAL A 207 30.30 -11.97 -5.20
C VAL A 207 30.83 -12.44 -3.86
N LEU A 208 30.35 -13.59 -3.38
CA LEU A 208 30.71 -14.15 -2.08
C LEU A 208 31.43 -15.49 -2.26
N GLU A 209 32.49 -15.71 -1.48
CA GLU A 209 33.24 -16.96 -1.47
C GLU A 209 32.67 -17.93 -0.43
N SER A 210 32.61 -19.20 -0.82
CA SER A 210 32.29 -20.35 0.04
C SER A 210 33.54 -20.80 0.81
N GLY A 211 33.38 -21.57 1.90
CA GLY A 211 34.50 -22.15 2.65
C GLY A 211 35.44 -23.03 1.80
N ASN A 212 34.97 -23.50 0.64
CA ASN A 212 35.77 -24.26 -0.33
C ASN A 212 36.53 -23.37 -1.34
N GLY A 213 36.52 -22.04 -1.19
CA GLY A 213 37.16 -21.08 -2.08
C GLY A 213 36.44 -20.84 -3.41
N LYS A 214 35.20 -21.33 -3.56
CA LYS A 214 34.39 -21.12 -4.77
C LYS A 214 33.52 -19.87 -4.63
N SER A 215 33.56 -18.98 -5.62
CA SER A 215 32.76 -17.76 -5.65
C SER A 215 31.36 -18.01 -6.22
N TYR A 216 30.36 -17.38 -5.61
CA TYR A 216 28.95 -17.41 -6.01
C TYR A 216 28.43 -15.99 -6.16
N LEU A 217 27.50 -15.77 -7.08
CA LEU A 217 26.80 -14.49 -7.22
C LEU A 217 25.55 -14.50 -6.34
N CYS A 218 25.56 -13.71 -5.29
CA CYS A 218 24.46 -13.55 -4.35
C CYS A 218 23.77 -12.21 -4.60
N ASN A 219 22.60 -12.25 -5.22
CA ASN A 219 21.71 -11.11 -5.35
C ASN A 219 20.90 -11.01 -4.06
N ILE A 220 21.17 -10.00 -3.26
CA ILE A 220 20.58 -9.79 -1.94
C ILE A 220 19.72 -8.54 -1.99
N MET A 221 18.47 -8.65 -1.56
CA MET A 221 17.58 -7.51 -1.36
C MET A 221 17.47 -7.20 0.12
N ASP A 222 17.94 -6.03 0.53
CA ASP A 222 17.72 -5.52 1.88
C ASP A 222 16.29 -4.96 1.96
N THR A 223 15.49 -5.43 2.93
CA THR A 223 14.08 -5.03 3.05
C THR A 223 13.85 -4.23 4.34
N PRO A 224 12.91 -3.27 4.34
CA PRO A 224 12.60 -2.49 5.52
C PRO A 224 12.04 -3.37 6.64
N GLY A 225 12.45 -3.07 7.88
CA GLY A 225 12.02 -3.85 9.06
C GLY A 225 10.73 -3.38 9.72
N HIS A 226 10.29 -2.16 9.41
CA HIS A 226 9.09 -1.57 9.98
C HIS A 226 7.84 -2.19 9.35
N VAL A 227 6.81 -2.47 10.14
CA VAL A 227 5.63 -3.21 9.63
C VAL A 227 4.83 -2.42 8.60
N ASN A 228 4.78 -1.10 8.72
CA ASN A 228 4.12 -0.25 7.73
C ASN A 228 4.69 -0.39 6.30
N PHE A 229 5.96 -0.80 6.15
CA PHE A 229 6.62 -1.02 4.84
C PHE A 229 6.70 -2.53 4.48
N SER A 230 5.75 -3.34 4.96
CA SER A 230 5.71 -4.79 4.63
C SER A 230 5.43 -5.08 3.16
N ASP A 231 4.94 -4.10 2.41
CA ASP A 231 4.79 -4.14 0.96
C ASP A 231 6.11 -4.29 0.23
N GLU A 232 7.12 -3.56 0.67
CA GLU A 232 8.48 -3.63 0.13
C GLU A 232 9.11 -5.01 0.38
N MET A 233 8.82 -5.63 1.53
CA MET A 233 9.20 -7.01 1.82
C MET A 233 8.50 -8.00 0.89
N THR A 234 7.21 -7.78 0.59
CA THR A 234 6.41 -8.63 -0.31
C THR A 234 6.97 -8.59 -1.74
N ALA A 235 7.27 -7.39 -2.26
CA ALA A 235 7.88 -7.21 -3.58
C ALA A 235 9.25 -7.91 -3.67
N ALA A 236 10.06 -7.82 -2.61
CA ALA A 236 11.38 -8.47 -2.54
C ALA A 236 11.29 -10.01 -2.57
N LEU A 237 10.42 -10.59 -1.73
CA LEU A 237 10.21 -12.05 -1.67
C LEU A 237 9.69 -12.59 -3.01
N ARG A 238 8.85 -11.82 -3.73
CA ARG A 238 8.37 -12.19 -5.07
C ARG A 238 9.49 -12.32 -6.10
N LEU A 239 10.67 -11.71 -5.92
CA LEU A 239 11.83 -11.88 -6.82
C LEU A 239 12.86 -12.90 -6.32
N ALA A 240 12.97 -13.09 -5.00
CA ALA A 240 13.95 -13.97 -4.35
C ALA A 240 13.63 -15.48 -4.40
N ASP A 241 14.65 -16.34 -4.46
CA ASP A 241 14.51 -17.80 -4.42
C ASP A 241 14.61 -18.37 -2.98
N GLY A 242 14.91 -17.51 -2.00
CA GLY A 242 14.90 -17.83 -0.57
C GLY A 242 14.85 -16.58 0.30
N ALA A 243 14.45 -16.77 1.56
CA ALA A 243 14.33 -15.71 2.55
C ALA A 243 15.37 -15.90 3.67
N VAL A 244 16.13 -14.86 3.98
CA VAL A 244 17.03 -14.85 5.15
C VAL A 244 16.36 -14.06 6.26
N LEU A 245 15.92 -14.76 7.29
CA LEU A 245 15.24 -14.19 8.45
C LEU A 245 16.26 -13.74 9.49
N VAL A 246 16.39 -12.44 9.69
CA VAL A 246 17.30 -11.85 10.69
C VAL A 246 16.54 -11.59 11.99
N VAL A 247 16.99 -12.23 13.07
CA VAL A 247 16.36 -12.18 14.40
C VAL A 247 17.37 -11.69 15.43
N ASP A 248 17.04 -10.66 16.20
CA ASP A 248 17.89 -10.19 17.30
C ASP A 248 17.92 -11.25 18.42
N ALA A 249 19.09 -11.59 18.95
CA ALA A 249 19.27 -12.59 19.99
C ALA A 249 18.66 -12.18 21.34
N ALA A 250 18.71 -10.89 21.69
CA ALA A 250 18.17 -10.35 22.93
C ALA A 250 16.65 -10.27 22.83
N GLU A 251 16.14 -9.62 21.77
CA GLU A 251 14.70 -9.48 21.59
C GLU A 251 14.08 -10.84 21.24
N GLY A 252 14.58 -11.58 20.26
CA GLY A 252 14.00 -12.82 19.79
C GLY A 252 12.89 -12.58 18.76
N VAL A 253 11.88 -13.47 18.74
CA VAL A 253 10.78 -13.38 17.78
C VAL A 253 9.84 -12.22 18.14
N MET A 254 9.36 -11.54 17.09
CA MET A 254 8.57 -10.31 17.13
C MET A 254 7.50 -10.35 16.03
N VAL A 255 6.50 -9.44 16.08
CA VAL A 255 5.38 -9.40 15.11
C VAL A 255 5.83 -9.51 13.65
N ASN A 256 6.78 -8.66 13.22
CA ASN A 256 7.19 -8.67 11.81
C ASN A 256 7.99 -9.93 11.46
N THR A 257 8.67 -10.55 12.43
CA THR A 257 9.35 -11.84 12.26
C THR A 257 8.33 -12.94 11.97
N GLU A 258 7.24 -13.01 12.74
CA GLU A 258 6.15 -13.97 12.49
C GLU A 258 5.51 -13.75 11.12
N ARG A 259 5.25 -12.48 10.77
CA ARG A 259 4.63 -12.10 9.49
C ARG A 259 5.55 -12.41 8.30
N ALA A 260 6.84 -12.17 8.43
CA ALA A 260 7.84 -12.52 7.42
C ALA A 260 7.89 -14.04 7.21
N ILE A 261 7.85 -14.84 8.29
CA ILE A 261 7.79 -16.31 8.20
C ILE A 261 6.52 -16.76 7.47
N ARG A 262 5.34 -16.29 7.91
CA ARG A 262 4.05 -16.66 7.29
C ARG A 262 4.04 -16.32 5.80
N HIS A 263 4.53 -15.13 5.44
CA HIS A 263 4.54 -14.67 4.07
C HIS A 263 5.57 -15.40 3.19
N ALA A 264 6.77 -15.70 3.71
CA ALA A 264 7.74 -16.52 3.00
C ALA A 264 7.24 -17.95 2.75
N ILE A 265 6.48 -18.53 3.69
CA ILE A 265 5.83 -19.83 3.52
C ILE A 265 4.72 -19.76 2.45
N GLN A 266 3.89 -18.72 2.46
CA GLN A 266 2.85 -18.49 1.44
C GLN A 266 3.44 -18.41 0.03
N GLU A 267 4.58 -17.73 -0.13
CA GLU A 267 5.33 -17.64 -1.40
C GLU A 267 6.20 -18.90 -1.68
N ARG A 268 6.10 -19.95 -0.85
CA ARG A 268 6.81 -21.24 -0.97
C ARG A 268 8.33 -21.12 -0.99
N LEU A 269 8.88 -20.18 -0.22
CA LEU A 269 10.31 -19.92 -0.15
C LEU A 269 10.96 -20.69 1.01
N PRO A 270 12.17 -21.25 0.80
CA PRO A 270 12.98 -21.77 1.89
C PRO A 270 13.45 -20.60 2.78
N ILE A 271 13.38 -20.82 4.09
CA ILE A 271 13.76 -19.83 5.10
C ILE A 271 15.08 -20.24 5.73
N VAL A 272 16.00 -19.29 5.82
CA VAL A 272 17.29 -19.42 6.49
C VAL A 272 17.35 -18.41 7.63
N VAL A 273 17.58 -18.86 8.85
CA VAL A 273 17.56 -17.99 10.03
C VAL A 273 18.98 -17.51 10.37
N VAL A 274 19.14 -16.20 10.55
CA VAL A 274 20.35 -15.57 11.08
C VAL A 274 20.00 -14.92 12.41
N ILE A 275 20.53 -15.48 13.49
CA ILE A 275 20.42 -14.86 14.81
C ILE A 275 21.52 -13.80 14.93
N ASN A 276 21.11 -12.54 14.88
CA ASN A 276 21.98 -11.39 14.94
C ASN A 276 22.06 -10.82 16.37
N LYS A 277 23.03 -9.94 16.62
CA LYS A 277 23.22 -9.24 17.89
C LYS A 277 23.46 -10.15 19.11
N VAL A 278 24.14 -11.28 18.91
CA VAL A 278 24.51 -12.20 19.99
C VAL A 278 25.40 -11.52 21.05
N ASP A 279 26.14 -10.49 20.65
CA ASP A 279 26.93 -9.61 21.52
C ASP A 279 26.10 -8.94 22.63
N ARG A 280 24.81 -8.63 22.39
CA ARG A 280 23.92 -8.06 23.41
C ARG A 280 23.68 -9.02 24.57
N LEU A 281 23.65 -10.33 24.33
CA LEU A 281 23.53 -11.33 25.39
C LEU A 281 24.73 -11.26 26.35
N ILE A 282 25.90 -10.91 25.82
CA ILE A 282 27.19 -10.93 26.53
C ILE A 282 27.45 -9.58 27.21
N THR A 283 27.25 -8.49 26.47
CA THR A 283 27.67 -7.15 26.89
C THR A 283 26.57 -6.38 27.63
N GLU A 284 25.32 -6.48 27.16
CA GLU A 284 24.16 -5.77 27.75
C GLU A 284 23.52 -6.62 28.84
N LEU A 285 23.05 -7.82 28.50
CA LEU A 285 22.32 -8.70 29.43
C LEU A 285 23.26 -9.46 30.37
N LYS A 286 24.55 -9.58 30.02
CA LYS A 286 25.58 -10.29 30.80
C LYS A 286 25.14 -11.67 31.26
N LEU A 287 24.44 -12.40 30.39
CA LEU A 287 23.94 -13.74 30.70
C LEU A 287 25.12 -14.72 30.82
N PRO A 288 25.05 -15.71 31.72
CA PRO A 288 25.97 -16.84 31.69
C PRO A 288 25.88 -17.59 30.33
N PRO A 289 26.95 -18.23 29.84
CA PRO A 289 26.94 -18.96 28.57
C PRO A 289 25.83 -20.01 28.44
N ASN A 290 25.50 -20.68 29.55
CA ASN A 290 24.40 -21.65 29.61
C ASN A 290 23.03 -20.99 29.38
N ASP A 291 22.76 -19.85 30.02
CA ASP A 291 21.49 -19.15 29.90
C ASP A 291 21.35 -18.48 28.52
N ALA A 292 22.46 -17.95 27.98
CA ALA A 292 22.52 -17.44 26.62
C ALA A 292 22.24 -18.54 25.58
N TYR A 293 22.76 -19.75 25.79
CA TYR A 293 22.40 -20.90 24.95
C TYR A 293 20.90 -21.21 25.02
N PHE A 294 20.32 -21.28 26.21
CA PHE A 294 18.89 -21.54 26.37
C PHE A 294 18.05 -20.45 25.70
N LYS A 295 18.49 -19.19 25.75
CA LYS A 295 17.83 -18.07 25.05
C LYS A 295 17.90 -18.22 23.52
N LEU A 296 19.08 -18.50 22.96
CA LEU A 296 19.24 -18.74 21.51
C LEU A 296 18.40 -19.92 21.04
N ARG A 297 18.44 -21.02 21.80
CA ARG A 297 17.65 -22.20 21.52
C ARG A 297 16.15 -21.91 21.63
N HIS A 298 15.70 -21.19 22.65
CA HIS A 298 14.29 -20.81 22.79
C HIS A 298 13.81 -19.96 21.61
N THR A 299 14.66 -19.05 21.09
CA THR A 299 14.36 -18.30 19.87
C THR A 299 14.20 -19.23 18.67
N LEU A 300 15.09 -20.22 18.49
CA LEU A 300 14.97 -21.22 17.43
C LEU A 300 13.74 -22.12 17.58
N ASP A 301 13.48 -22.59 18.80
CA ASP A 301 12.31 -23.43 19.11
C ASP A 301 11.03 -22.65 18.82
N THR A 302 10.93 -21.37 19.21
CA THR A 302 9.79 -20.50 18.86
C THR A 302 9.62 -20.31 17.35
N ILE A 303 10.72 -20.12 16.60
CA ILE A 303 10.66 -20.03 15.13
C ILE A 303 10.20 -21.36 14.52
N ASN A 304 10.73 -22.48 15.01
CA ASN A 304 10.33 -23.80 14.58
C ASN A 304 8.88 -24.10 14.96
N ASP A 305 8.38 -23.60 16.09
CA ASP A 305 6.98 -23.71 16.51
C ASP A 305 6.06 -22.90 15.57
N LEU A 306 6.49 -21.71 15.14
CA LEU A 306 5.77 -20.91 14.14
C LEU A 306 5.78 -21.59 12.77
N ILE A 307 6.92 -22.12 12.34
CA ILE A 307 7.01 -22.90 11.09
C ILE A 307 6.21 -24.20 11.23
N SER A 308 6.21 -24.84 12.41
CA SER A 308 5.56 -26.14 12.64
C SER A 308 4.07 -26.08 12.89
N SER A 309 3.56 -24.93 13.33
CA SER A 309 2.14 -24.57 13.16
C SER A 309 1.72 -24.62 11.68
N CYS A 310 2.68 -24.63 10.74
CA CYS A 310 2.48 -24.81 9.30
C CYS A 310 3.17 -26.06 8.68
N SER A 311 4.05 -26.81 9.36
CA SER A 311 4.68 -28.07 8.87
C SER A 311 5.60 -28.76 9.90
N THR A 312 5.41 -30.05 10.15
CA THR A 312 6.08 -30.82 11.22
C THR A 312 7.54 -31.20 10.93
N THR A 313 8.50 -30.77 11.77
CA THR A 313 9.59 -31.61 12.34
C THR A 313 10.44 -30.88 13.38
N VAL A 314 10.95 -31.59 14.39
CA VAL A 314 11.82 -31.08 15.48
C VAL A 314 13.05 -31.99 15.65
N GLY A 315 14.20 -31.40 16.00
CA GLY A 315 15.45 -32.09 16.35
C GLY A 315 16.21 -31.45 17.53
N ALA A 316 17.15 -32.20 18.14
CA ALA A 316 17.76 -31.95 19.46
C ALA A 316 19.28 -31.57 19.47
N ASN A 317 19.85 -31.41 20.68
CA ASN A 317 20.95 -30.53 21.15
C ASN A 317 22.36 -31.13 21.40
N ARG A 318 23.36 -30.25 21.72
CA ARG A 318 24.22 -30.14 22.96
C ARG A 318 25.71 -29.82 22.77
N SER A 319 26.28 -29.83 21.56
CA SER A 319 27.70 -29.49 21.33
C SER A 319 28.03 -27.99 21.25
N PHE A 320 27.02 -27.13 21.07
CA PHE A 320 27.20 -25.71 20.77
C PHE A 320 27.76 -24.87 21.95
N ILE A 321 27.48 -25.26 23.20
CA ILE A 321 27.89 -24.49 24.39
C ILE A 321 29.41 -24.51 24.54
N GLU A 322 29.98 -25.71 24.57
CA GLU A 322 31.40 -25.94 24.88
C GLU A 322 32.33 -25.48 23.76
N PHE A 323 31.92 -25.67 22.49
CA PHE A 323 32.77 -25.39 21.33
C PHE A 323 32.55 -24.03 20.66
N ILE A 324 31.42 -23.34 20.92
CA ILE A 324 31.11 -22.06 20.27
C ILE A 324 30.87 -20.95 21.28
N LEU A 325 29.92 -21.10 22.21
CA LEU A 325 29.59 -20.01 23.14
C LEU A 325 30.70 -19.71 24.13
N GLU A 326 31.30 -20.72 24.78
CA GLU A 326 32.37 -20.48 25.77
C GLU A 326 33.60 -19.76 25.18
N PRO A 327 34.17 -20.18 24.03
CA PRO A 327 35.25 -19.43 23.39
C PRO A 327 34.85 -18.00 23.02
N LEU A 328 33.61 -17.79 22.53
CA LEU A 328 33.13 -16.46 22.15
C LEU A 328 32.98 -15.54 23.37
N TYR A 329 32.46 -16.05 24.49
CA TYR A 329 32.41 -15.33 25.76
C TYR A 329 33.80 -14.96 26.29
N LYS A 330 34.79 -15.85 26.14
CA LYS A 330 36.19 -15.55 26.50
C LYS A 330 36.74 -14.39 25.65
N ILE A 331 36.51 -14.37 24.34
CA ILE A 331 36.96 -13.27 23.47
C ILE A 331 36.32 -11.94 23.90
N TYR A 332 34.99 -11.91 24.08
CA TYR A 332 34.29 -10.68 24.45
C TYR A 332 34.68 -10.16 25.83
N SER A 333 34.76 -11.05 26.83
CA SER A 333 35.15 -10.66 28.20
C SER A 333 36.58 -10.13 28.28
N GLN A 334 37.51 -10.66 27.49
CA GLN A 334 38.90 -10.20 27.46
C GLN A 334 39.06 -8.86 26.74
N VAL A 335 38.29 -8.61 25.67
CA VAL A 335 38.30 -7.31 24.99
C VAL A 335 37.64 -6.21 25.85
N VAL A 336 36.55 -6.53 26.55
CA VAL A 336 35.86 -5.58 27.45
C VAL A 336 36.63 -5.37 28.76
N GLY A 337 37.39 -6.35 29.22
CA GLY A 337 38.12 -6.30 30.49
C GLY A 337 39.35 -5.37 30.53
N GLU A 338 39.66 -4.65 29.44
CA GLU A 338 40.75 -3.66 29.30
C GLU A 338 42.18 -4.16 29.63
N GLN A 339 42.39 -5.48 29.73
CA GLN A 339 43.70 -6.07 30.05
C GLN A 339 44.51 -6.41 28.79
N GLN A 340 45.24 -5.43 28.25
CA GLN A 340 45.99 -5.55 26.99
C GLN A 340 46.91 -6.78 26.91
N LYS A 341 47.65 -7.10 27.98
CA LYS A 341 48.60 -8.23 27.99
C LYS A 341 47.93 -9.60 27.87
N ILE A 342 46.75 -9.76 28.46
CA ILE A 342 46.02 -11.03 28.42
C ILE A 342 45.30 -11.16 27.09
N LEU A 343 44.79 -10.05 26.55
CA LEU A 343 44.22 -9.99 25.21
C LEU A 343 45.25 -10.40 24.14
N GLU A 344 46.48 -9.87 24.20
CA GLU A 344 47.58 -10.25 23.30
C GLU A 344 47.89 -11.75 23.34
N ILE A 345 47.89 -12.36 24.54
CA ILE A 345 48.10 -13.81 24.71
C ILE A 345 46.94 -14.59 24.09
N THR A 346 45.70 -14.21 24.37
CA THR A 346 44.52 -14.93 23.84
C THR A 346 44.38 -14.80 22.32
N LEU A 347 44.75 -13.66 21.74
CA LEU A 347 44.79 -13.49 20.28
C LEU A 347 45.92 -14.31 19.66
N ALA A 348 47.08 -14.37 20.31
CA ALA A 348 48.19 -15.21 19.87
C ALA A 348 47.83 -16.71 19.90
N ASP A 349 47.10 -17.18 20.92
CA ASP A 349 46.59 -18.56 21.02
C ASP A 349 45.61 -18.90 19.87
N LEU A 350 44.88 -17.91 19.36
CA LEU A 350 43.99 -18.02 18.20
C LEU A 350 44.70 -17.79 16.86
N GLY A 351 46.02 -17.56 16.87
CA GLY A 351 46.84 -17.34 15.67
C GLY A 351 46.71 -15.94 15.05
N VAL A 352 46.24 -14.95 15.81
CA VAL A 352 45.96 -13.59 15.34
C VAL A 352 46.91 -12.58 15.99
N THR A 353 47.48 -11.67 15.19
CA THR A 353 48.28 -10.53 15.69
C THR A 353 47.69 -9.21 15.20
N LEU A 354 47.52 -8.26 16.13
CA LEU A 354 47.04 -6.90 15.83
C LEU A 354 48.20 -5.90 15.96
N SER A 355 48.09 -4.75 15.28
CA SER A 355 49.10 -3.68 15.37
C SER A 355 49.05 -2.96 16.72
N ASN A 356 50.18 -2.40 17.17
CA ASN A 356 50.24 -1.65 18.44
C ASN A 356 49.32 -0.41 18.47
N ALA A 357 48.91 0.10 17.31
CA ALA A 357 47.94 1.19 17.21
C ALA A 357 46.50 0.69 17.45
N ALA A 358 46.19 -0.56 17.07
CA ALA A 358 44.86 -1.14 17.23
C ALA A 358 44.44 -1.29 18.70
N TYR A 359 45.36 -1.64 19.60
CA TYR A 359 45.07 -1.77 21.04
C TYR A 359 44.75 -0.45 21.74
N LYS A 360 45.01 0.69 21.09
CA LYS A 360 44.64 2.02 21.60
C LYS A 360 43.24 2.46 21.16
N LEU A 361 42.55 1.66 20.36
CA LEU A 361 41.19 1.93 19.93
C LEU A 361 40.21 1.72 21.10
N ASN A 362 39.06 2.40 21.02
CA ASN A 362 37.95 2.15 21.93
C ASN A 362 37.49 0.68 21.87
N VAL A 363 36.86 0.21 22.96
CA VAL A 363 36.45 -1.20 23.13
C VAL A 363 35.65 -1.74 21.94
N ARG A 364 34.69 -0.95 21.40
CA ARG A 364 33.84 -1.37 20.27
C ARG A 364 34.63 -1.57 18.95
N PRO A 365 35.40 -0.59 18.44
CA PRO A 365 36.28 -0.79 17.29
C PRO A 365 37.32 -1.91 17.48
N LEU A 366 37.90 -2.03 18.68
CA LEU A 366 38.86 -3.08 19.01
C LEU A 366 38.22 -4.47 18.92
N LEU A 367 37.02 -4.63 19.47
CA LEU A 367 36.26 -5.88 19.42
C LEU A 367 35.94 -6.29 17.99
N ARG A 368 35.48 -5.33 17.19
CA ARG A 368 35.21 -5.54 15.76
C ARG A 368 36.47 -6.00 15.02
N LEU A 369 37.60 -5.32 15.24
CA LEU A 369 38.86 -5.68 14.58
C LEU A 369 39.34 -7.08 14.99
N ALA A 370 39.27 -7.41 16.29
CA ALA A 370 39.59 -8.72 16.82
C ALA A 370 38.69 -9.82 16.25
N CYS A 371 37.37 -9.59 16.19
CA CYS A 371 36.45 -10.56 15.57
C CYS A 371 36.70 -10.69 14.06
N ARG A 372 36.98 -9.59 13.36
CA ARG A 372 37.29 -9.63 11.91
C ARG A 372 38.54 -10.44 11.61
N SER A 373 39.58 -10.33 12.44
CA SER A 373 40.81 -11.09 12.25
C SER A 373 40.68 -12.57 12.65
N ILE A 374 39.82 -12.89 13.63
CA ILE A 374 39.55 -14.27 14.05
C ILE A 374 38.66 -15.01 13.04
N PHE A 375 37.53 -14.40 12.66
CA PHE A 375 36.51 -15.08 11.84
C PHE A 375 36.70 -14.86 10.34
N GLY A 376 37.45 -13.84 9.92
CA GLY A 376 37.73 -13.56 8.51
C GLY A 376 36.49 -13.11 7.72
N THR A 377 36.31 -13.68 6.52
CA THR A 377 35.18 -13.41 5.63
C THR A 377 33.94 -14.25 6.01
N ALA A 378 32.75 -13.81 5.62
CA ALA A 378 31.48 -14.44 5.98
C ALA A 378 31.18 -15.75 5.20
N THR A 379 32.16 -16.64 5.05
CA THR A 379 32.06 -17.89 4.28
C THR A 379 30.96 -18.82 4.79
N GLY A 380 30.74 -18.87 6.11
CA GLY A 380 29.67 -19.67 6.72
C GLY A 380 28.27 -19.23 6.28
N PHE A 381 28.07 -17.94 5.99
CA PHE A 381 26.81 -17.44 5.42
C PHE A 381 26.65 -17.93 3.98
N THR A 382 27.69 -17.80 3.14
CA THR A 382 27.68 -18.30 1.77
C THR A 382 27.38 -19.80 1.70
N ASP A 383 28.03 -20.61 2.53
CA ASP A 383 27.82 -22.07 2.59
C ASP A 383 26.38 -22.41 2.98
N MET A 384 25.81 -21.67 3.93
CA MET A 384 24.42 -21.81 4.35
C MET A 384 23.43 -21.47 3.23
N LEU A 385 23.68 -20.40 2.46
CA LEU A 385 22.86 -20.05 1.30
C LEU A 385 22.96 -21.11 0.21
N VAL A 386 24.17 -21.53 -0.16
CA VAL A 386 24.40 -22.49 -1.24
C VAL A 386 23.75 -23.85 -0.94
N LYS A 387 23.76 -24.27 0.34
CA LYS A 387 23.21 -25.54 0.79
C LYS A 387 21.68 -25.54 0.92
N ASN A 388 21.10 -24.47 1.47
CA ASN A 388 19.67 -24.46 1.85
C ASN A 388 18.79 -23.69 0.87
N ILE A 389 19.34 -22.72 0.13
CA ILE A 389 18.61 -21.95 -0.88
C ILE A 389 18.86 -22.59 -2.25
N PRO A 390 17.81 -22.92 -3.02
CA PRO A 390 17.95 -23.48 -4.34
C PRO A 390 18.69 -22.51 -5.26
N ASN A 391 19.36 -23.06 -6.26
CA ASN A 391 19.84 -22.23 -7.36
C ASN A 391 18.64 -21.67 -8.14
N VAL A 392 18.91 -20.66 -8.97
CA VAL A 392 17.87 -19.93 -9.70
C VAL A 392 17.08 -20.83 -10.66
N LYS A 393 17.71 -21.89 -11.18
CA LYS A 393 17.08 -22.88 -12.06
C LYS A 393 16.09 -23.79 -11.32
N ASP A 394 16.53 -24.38 -10.21
CA ASP A 394 15.69 -25.26 -9.38
C ASP A 394 14.58 -24.47 -8.67
N GLY A 395 14.87 -23.21 -8.29
CA GLY A 395 13.92 -22.28 -7.69
C GLY A 395 12.85 -21.81 -8.67
N ALA A 396 13.20 -21.60 -9.95
CA ALA A 396 12.27 -21.15 -10.98
C ALA A 396 11.05 -22.07 -11.10
N ALA A 397 11.27 -23.40 -11.14
CA ALA A 397 10.19 -24.37 -11.30
C ALA A 397 9.10 -24.25 -10.23
N ARG A 398 9.50 -24.22 -8.94
CA ARG A 398 8.58 -24.06 -7.81
C ARG A 398 7.86 -22.72 -7.83
N LYS A 399 8.57 -21.68 -8.31
CA LYS A 399 8.08 -20.32 -8.31
C LYS A 399 7.01 -20.11 -9.38
N ILE A 400 7.28 -20.54 -10.61
CA ILE A 400 6.37 -20.37 -11.76
C ILE A 400 5.02 -21.04 -11.53
N GLU A 401 5.01 -22.21 -10.89
CA GLU A 401 3.76 -22.89 -10.48
C GLU A 401 2.89 -22.02 -9.55
N HIS A 402 3.52 -21.15 -8.75
CA HIS A 402 2.82 -20.25 -7.83
C HIS A 402 2.50 -18.89 -8.46
N ILE A 403 3.42 -18.30 -9.21
CA ILE A 403 3.35 -16.90 -9.65
C ILE A 403 2.73 -16.72 -11.03
N TYR A 404 2.76 -17.70 -11.93
CA TYR A 404 2.24 -17.53 -13.30
C TYR A 404 0.76 -17.89 -13.36
N THR A 405 -0.05 -17.09 -14.05
CA THR A 405 -1.51 -17.34 -14.15
C THR A 405 -1.88 -18.32 -15.27
N GLY A 406 -1.02 -18.45 -16.30
CA GLY A 406 -1.29 -19.30 -17.45
C GLY A 406 -1.21 -20.81 -17.17
N GLN A 407 -1.61 -21.58 -18.19
CA GLN A 407 -1.60 -23.05 -18.13
C GLN A 407 -0.18 -23.60 -17.94
N GLN A 408 -0.04 -24.61 -17.08
CA GLN A 408 1.26 -25.15 -16.66
C GLN A 408 1.94 -26.05 -17.69
N ASP A 409 1.19 -26.47 -18.72
CA ASP A 409 1.64 -27.38 -19.79
C ASP A 409 2.12 -26.62 -21.06
N SER A 410 2.18 -25.29 -21.02
CA SER A 410 2.60 -24.46 -22.17
C SER A 410 4.11 -24.48 -22.39
N SER A 411 4.54 -24.23 -23.64
CA SER A 411 5.96 -24.21 -23.99
C SER A 411 6.72 -23.07 -23.28
N ILE A 412 6.04 -21.94 -23.05
CA ILE A 412 6.55 -20.80 -22.30
C ILE A 412 6.85 -21.20 -20.85
N VAL A 413 5.93 -21.92 -20.19
CA VAL A 413 6.12 -22.38 -18.80
C VAL A 413 7.27 -23.36 -18.72
N ASP A 414 7.41 -24.28 -19.67
CA ASP A 414 8.54 -25.21 -19.72
C ASP A 414 9.89 -24.50 -19.89
N ALA A 415 9.94 -23.45 -20.73
CA ALA A 415 11.14 -22.63 -20.91
C ALA A 415 11.49 -21.86 -19.63
N MET A 416 10.49 -21.28 -18.97
CA MET A 416 10.67 -20.59 -17.68
C MET A 416 11.12 -21.57 -16.58
N LYS A 417 10.54 -22.78 -16.49
CA LYS A 417 10.91 -23.81 -15.51
C LYS A 417 12.36 -24.26 -15.68
N LYS A 418 12.84 -24.33 -16.92
CA LYS A 418 14.24 -24.65 -17.24
C LYS A 418 15.20 -23.47 -17.06
N CYS A 419 14.67 -22.25 -16.92
CA CYS A 419 15.43 -21.00 -16.89
C CYS A 419 16.34 -20.88 -18.13
N ASP A 420 15.76 -21.06 -19.32
CA ASP A 420 16.52 -21.07 -20.58
C ASP A 420 16.75 -19.64 -21.10
N SER A 421 18.02 -19.25 -21.24
CA SER A 421 18.43 -17.95 -21.78
C SER A 421 18.11 -17.77 -23.28
N HIS A 422 17.87 -18.86 -24.02
CA HIS A 422 17.50 -18.83 -25.44
C HIS A 422 16.00 -19.02 -25.69
N GLY A 423 15.21 -19.19 -24.61
CA GLY A 423 13.76 -19.30 -24.69
C GLY A 423 13.04 -17.98 -24.95
N PRO A 424 11.68 -17.98 -24.96
CA PRO A 424 10.89 -16.76 -25.06
C PRO A 424 11.19 -15.84 -23.87
N LEU A 425 11.35 -14.54 -24.12
CA LEU A 425 11.65 -13.56 -23.08
C LEU A 425 10.46 -13.43 -22.12
N MET A 426 10.67 -13.67 -20.84
CA MET A 426 9.65 -13.45 -19.80
C MET A 426 10.29 -12.77 -18.60
N VAL A 427 9.90 -11.53 -18.32
CA VAL A 427 10.39 -10.76 -17.17
C VAL A 427 9.23 -10.42 -16.24
N ASN A 428 9.44 -10.60 -14.94
CA ASN A 428 8.50 -10.17 -13.91
C ASN A 428 9.03 -8.89 -13.26
N VAL A 429 8.34 -7.77 -13.46
CA VAL A 429 8.63 -6.48 -12.82
C VAL A 429 7.76 -6.34 -11.58
N THR A 430 8.40 -6.05 -10.45
CA THR A 430 7.70 -5.91 -9.15
C THR A 430 7.90 -4.55 -8.49
N LYS A 431 8.91 -3.78 -8.91
CA LYS A 431 9.26 -2.52 -8.28
C LYS A 431 9.78 -1.50 -9.28
N LEU A 432 9.51 -0.23 -9.01
CA LEU A 432 9.96 0.89 -9.81
C LEU A 432 10.85 1.79 -8.94
N TYR A 433 12.08 2.04 -9.37
CA TYR A 433 13.00 2.95 -8.66
C TYR A 433 13.04 4.29 -9.37
N PRO A 434 12.84 5.42 -8.66
CA PRO A 434 13.02 6.72 -9.28
C PRO A 434 14.48 6.91 -9.69
N LYS A 435 14.71 7.61 -10.79
CA LYS A 435 16.04 8.15 -11.07
C LYS A 435 16.40 9.25 -10.06
N PRO A 436 17.70 9.59 -9.90
CA PRO A 436 18.11 10.70 -9.05
C PRO A 436 17.40 12.02 -9.37
N ASP A 437 17.05 12.23 -10.65
CA ASP A 437 16.32 13.41 -11.12
C ASP A 437 14.79 13.33 -10.91
N CYS A 438 14.27 12.23 -10.34
CA CYS A 438 12.86 11.97 -10.02
C CYS A 438 11.85 12.14 -11.19
N SER A 439 12.34 12.29 -12.42
CA SER A 439 11.56 12.50 -13.63
C SER A 439 10.97 11.20 -14.17
N VAL A 440 11.79 10.15 -14.20
CA VAL A 440 11.50 8.84 -14.80
C VAL A 440 11.80 7.73 -13.79
N PHE A 441 11.11 6.61 -13.92
CA PHE A 441 11.37 5.41 -13.12
C PHE A 441 12.09 4.34 -13.94
N ASP A 442 12.94 3.57 -13.28
CA ASP A 442 13.53 2.36 -13.84
C ASP A 442 12.80 1.15 -13.26
N ALA A 443 12.38 0.25 -14.14
CA ALA A 443 11.65 -0.95 -13.76
C ALA A 443 12.60 -2.06 -13.29
N PHE A 444 12.41 -2.51 -12.06
CA PHE A 444 13.19 -3.59 -11.47
C PHE A 444 12.43 -4.92 -11.50
N GLY A 445 13.07 -5.91 -12.10
CA GLY A 445 12.48 -7.23 -12.27
C GLY A 445 13.49 -8.36 -12.40
N ARG A 446 12.95 -9.57 -12.48
CA ARG A 446 13.71 -10.80 -12.73
C ARG A 446 13.37 -11.36 -14.10
N VAL A 447 14.39 -11.71 -14.86
CA VAL A 447 14.24 -12.48 -16.11
C VAL A 447 14.04 -13.95 -15.76
N TYR A 448 12.93 -14.57 -16.17
CA TYR A 448 12.66 -16.01 -15.94
C TYR A 448 13.03 -16.87 -17.14
N SER A 449 12.91 -16.33 -18.35
CA SER A 449 13.25 -17.00 -19.59
C SER A 449 13.73 -15.96 -20.61
N GLY A 450 14.56 -16.39 -21.55
CA GLY A 450 15.15 -15.56 -22.59
C GLY A 450 16.25 -14.63 -22.08
N THR A 451 16.67 -13.72 -22.97
CA THR A 451 17.64 -12.67 -22.70
C THR A 451 17.05 -11.33 -23.13
N ILE A 452 17.07 -10.35 -22.23
CA ILE A 452 16.67 -8.97 -22.57
C ILE A 452 17.90 -8.20 -23.05
N GLN A 453 17.74 -7.44 -24.13
CA GLN A 453 18.81 -6.66 -24.74
C GLN A 453 18.45 -5.17 -24.83
N THR A 454 19.45 -4.31 -24.76
CA THR A 454 19.28 -2.87 -25.00
C THR A 454 18.86 -2.60 -26.46
N GLY A 455 17.86 -1.77 -26.67
CA GLY A 455 17.25 -1.45 -27.97
C GLY A 455 16.16 -2.45 -28.42
N GLN A 456 15.83 -3.44 -27.60
CA GLN A 456 14.79 -4.41 -27.93
C GLN A 456 13.39 -3.83 -27.69
N THR A 457 12.50 -4.00 -28.67
CA THR A 457 11.07 -3.70 -28.51
C THR A 457 10.35 -4.87 -27.85
N VAL A 458 9.60 -4.58 -26.79
CA VAL A 458 8.94 -5.56 -25.93
C VAL A 458 7.49 -5.16 -25.68
N TRP A 459 6.65 -6.15 -25.41
CA TRP A 459 5.32 -5.95 -24.86
C TRP A 459 5.41 -5.86 -23.34
N VAL A 460 4.74 -4.86 -22.79
CA VAL A 460 4.57 -4.65 -21.36
C VAL A 460 3.09 -4.87 -21.05
N LEU A 461 2.81 -5.94 -20.31
CA LEU A 461 1.48 -6.35 -19.88
C LEU A 461 1.24 -5.87 -18.45
N GLY A 462 0.20 -5.06 -18.24
CA GLY A 462 -0.23 -4.62 -16.92
C GLY A 462 -0.99 -5.68 -16.13
N GLU A 463 -1.53 -5.31 -14.98
CA GLU A 463 -2.27 -6.22 -14.07
C GLU A 463 -3.68 -6.55 -14.56
N GLY A 464 -4.26 -5.71 -15.41
CA GLY A 464 -5.59 -5.90 -15.99
C GLY A 464 -5.59 -6.78 -17.24
N TYR A 465 -4.42 -7.06 -17.82
CA TYR A 465 -4.31 -7.81 -19.06
C TYR A 465 -4.83 -9.25 -18.91
N SER A 466 -5.61 -9.67 -19.91
CA SER A 466 -5.95 -11.07 -20.13
C SER A 466 -5.93 -11.38 -21.63
N PRO A 467 -5.82 -12.65 -22.06
CA PRO A 467 -5.88 -12.99 -23.49
C PRO A 467 -7.19 -12.53 -24.18
N ASP A 468 -8.27 -12.37 -23.41
CA ASP A 468 -9.55 -11.87 -23.91
C ASP A 468 -9.64 -10.32 -23.91
N ASP A 469 -8.75 -9.64 -23.17
CA ASP A 469 -8.73 -8.19 -22.95
C ASP A 469 -7.30 -7.64 -23.05
N GLU A 470 -6.97 -7.16 -24.25
CA GLU A 470 -5.64 -6.67 -24.60
C GLU A 470 -5.45 -5.16 -24.32
N GLU A 471 -6.42 -4.47 -23.70
CA GLU A 471 -6.35 -3.00 -23.49
C GLU A 471 -5.14 -2.58 -22.64
N ASP A 472 -4.71 -3.42 -21.70
CA ASP A 472 -3.59 -3.18 -20.78
C ASP A 472 -2.24 -3.69 -21.33
N MET A 473 -2.15 -3.92 -22.65
CA MET A 473 -0.92 -4.25 -23.36
C MET A 473 -0.33 -3.01 -24.05
N THR A 474 0.96 -2.75 -23.83
CA THR A 474 1.66 -1.63 -24.48
C THR A 474 2.99 -2.06 -25.08
N VAL A 475 3.34 -1.50 -26.25
CA VAL A 475 4.65 -1.71 -26.87
C VAL A 475 5.63 -0.64 -26.38
N LYS A 476 6.78 -1.08 -25.86
CA LYS A 476 7.85 -0.19 -25.37
C LYS A 476 9.22 -0.66 -25.84
N GLU A 477 10.17 0.26 -25.93
CA GLU A 477 11.56 -0.03 -26.27
C GLU A 477 12.42 0.06 -25.00
N VAL A 478 13.26 -0.96 -24.81
CA VAL A 478 14.23 -1.00 -23.71
C VAL A 478 15.40 -0.09 -24.06
N THR A 479 15.54 1.07 -23.44
CA THR A 479 16.61 2.02 -23.79
C THR A 479 17.96 1.61 -23.21
N LYS A 480 17.99 1.26 -21.92
CA LYS A 480 19.19 0.86 -21.19
C LYS A 480 18.87 -0.19 -20.13
N LEU A 481 19.88 -0.99 -19.80
CA LEU A 481 19.82 -2.01 -18.76
C LEU A 481 20.92 -1.77 -17.73
N TRP A 482 20.61 -2.00 -16.46
CA TRP A 482 21.55 -1.82 -15.36
C TRP A 482 21.48 -2.95 -14.33
N VAL A 483 22.61 -3.31 -13.74
CA VAL A 483 22.66 -4.04 -12.46
C VAL A 483 22.69 -3.01 -11.34
N TYR A 484 21.73 -3.11 -10.42
CA TYR A 484 21.61 -2.15 -9.32
C TYR A 484 22.48 -2.56 -8.13
N GLN A 485 23.33 -1.64 -7.66
CA GLN A 485 24.25 -1.85 -6.56
C GLN A 485 24.05 -0.78 -5.48
N ALA A 486 22.80 -0.59 -5.05
CA ALA A 486 22.35 0.45 -4.11
C ALA A 486 22.76 1.90 -4.50
N ARG A 487 24.01 2.29 -4.23
CA ARG A 487 24.54 3.66 -4.45
C ARG A 487 25.12 3.90 -5.84
N TYR A 488 25.27 2.85 -6.64
CA TYR A 488 25.72 2.96 -8.03
C TYR A 488 25.01 1.94 -8.92
N ARG A 489 25.10 2.16 -10.24
CA ARG A 489 24.44 1.36 -11.27
C ARG A 489 25.49 0.93 -12.28
N VAL A 490 25.55 -0.37 -12.57
CA VAL A 490 26.50 -0.93 -13.55
C VAL A 490 25.76 -1.11 -14.88
N PRO A 491 26.15 -0.40 -15.96
CA PRO A 491 25.50 -0.56 -17.25
C PRO A 491 25.79 -1.94 -17.84
N ILE A 492 24.76 -2.57 -18.42
CA ILE A 492 24.87 -3.87 -19.09
C ILE A 492 24.19 -3.83 -20.45
N SER A 493 24.67 -4.63 -21.40
CA SER A 493 24.09 -4.71 -22.75
C SER A 493 22.98 -5.76 -22.86
N ASN A 494 23.10 -6.84 -22.08
CA ASN A 494 22.12 -7.92 -22.02
C ASN A 494 22.00 -8.46 -20.59
N ALA A 495 20.85 -9.04 -20.25
CA ALA A 495 20.65 -9.77 -19.00
C ALA A 495 20.04 -11.15 -19.29
N PRO A 496 20.71 -12.26 -18.89
CA PRO A 496 20.21 -13.61 -19.11
C PRO A 496 19.16 -14.03 -18.08
N ALA A 497 18.49 -15.14 -18.38
CA ALA A 497 17.51 -15.77 -17.49
C ALA A 497 18.12 -16.03 -16.10
N GLY A 498 17.37 -15.63 -15.09
CA GLY A 498 17.72 -15.74 -13.68
C GLY A 498 18.30 -14.47 -13.04
N SER A 499 18.68 -13.48 -13.84
CA SER A 499 19.28 -12.24 -13.36
C SER A 499 18.23 -11.23 -12.90
N TRP A 500 18.57 -10.44 -11.89
CA TRP A 500 17.85 -9.22 -11.54
C TRP A 500 18.38 -8.05 -12.36
N VAL A 501 17.47 -7.24 -12.90
CA VAL A 501 17.82 -6.17 -13.84
C VAL A 501 16.94 -4.94 -13.62
N LEU A 502 17.55 -3.76 -13.75
CA LEU A 502 16.87 -2.48 -13.93
C LEU A 502 16.72 -2.19 -15.42
N ILE A 503 15.49 -1.88 -15.83
CA ILE A 503 15.09 -1.69 -17.21
C ILE A 503 14.59 -0.25 -17.37
N GLU A 504 15.24 0.49 -18.26
CA GLU A 504 14.89 1.87 -18.57
C GLU A 504 13.99 1.93 -19.83
N GLY A 505 12.99 2.82 -19.83
CA GLY A 505 12.12 3.11 -20.98
C GLY A 505 10.74 2.42 -20.97
N VAL A 506 10.47 1.57 -19.98
CA VAL A 506 9.23 0.77 -19.88
C VAL A 506 8.26 1.26 -18.80
N ASP A 507 8.58 2.34 -18.07
CA ASP A 507 7.86 2.77 -16.87
C ASP A 507 6.50 3.43 -17.12
N ALA A 508 6.28 4.01 -18.30
CA ALA A 508 5.07 4.77 -18.59
C ALA A 508 3.78 3.96 -18.42
N SER A 509 3.79 2.67 -18.79
CA SER A 509 2.64 1.76 -18.69
C SER A 509 2.57 0.98 -17.38
N ILE A 510 3.67 0.93 -16.61
CA ILE A 510 3.72 0.14 -15.38
C ILE A 510 3.20 0.98 -14.23
N MET A 511 2.14 0.51 -13.58
CA MET A 511 1.64 1.09 -12.34
C MET A 511 2.31 0.45 -11.12
N LYS A 512 2.15 -0.86 -10.92
CA LYS A 512 2.72 -1.57 -9.76
C LYS A 512 3.57 -2.75 -10.20
N THR A 513 2.93 -3.77 -10.75
CA THR A 513 3.61 -4.91 -11.37
C THR A 513 3.34 -4.96 -12.86
N ALA A 514 4.23 -5.64 -13.60
CA ALA A 514 4.06 -5.89 -15.01
C ALA A 514 4.82 -7.13 -15.46
N THR A 515 4.32 -7.75 -16.53
CA THR A 515 5.03 -8.82 -17.25
C THR A 515 5.59 -8.25 -18.54
N ILE A 516 6.86 -8.51 -18.83
CA ILE A 516 7.47 -8.14 -20.12
C ILE A 516 7.68 -9.40 -20.96
N CYS A 517 7.21 -9.37 -22.20
CA CYS A 517 7.31 -10.46 -23.17
C CYS A 517 7.72 -9.96 -24.58
N PRO A 518 8.22 -10.84 -25.48
CA PRO A 518 8.54 -10.47 -26.85
C PRO A 518 7.26 -10.29 -27.68
N MET A 519 7.35 -9.50 -28.75
CA MET A 519 6.21 -9.21 -29.62
C MET A 519 5.77 -10.37 -30.54
N ASN A 520 6.63 -11.36 -30.74
CA ASN A 520 6.35 -12.48 -31.64
C ASN A 520 6.19 -13.75 -30.80
N MET A 521 4.96 -14.03 -30.36
CA MET A 521 4.59 -15.27 -29.68
C MET A 521 3.52 -15.99 -30.50
N ASP A 522 3.73 -17.30 -30.71
CA ASP A 522 2.76 -18.17 -31.39
C ASP A 522 1.69 -18.73 -30.43
N GLU A 523 1.84 -18.49 -29.11
CA GLU A 523 0.96 -18.96 -28.03
C GLU A 523 0.42 -17.79 -27.20
N ASP A 524 -0.77 -17.96 -26.60
CA ASP A 524 -1.39 -16.98 -25.70
C ASP A 524 -0.52 -16.74 -24.46
N VAL A 525 -0.17 -15.48 -24.23
CA VAL A 525 0.65 -15.06 -23.08
C VAL A 525 -0.25 -14.70 -21.91
N TYR A 526 0.19 -15.00 -20.70
CA TYR A 526 -0.50 -14.64 -19.47
C TYR A 526 0.41 -13.80 -18.57
N ILE A 527 -0.18 -13.12 -17.59
CA ILE A 527 0.57 -12.29 -16.64
C ILE A 527 1.06 -13.10 -15.43
N PHE A 528 2.09 -12.57 -14.77
CA PHE A 528 2.40 -12.98 -13.40
C PHE A 528 1.29 -12.44 -12.48
N ARG A 529 0.92 -13.22 -11.46
CA ARG A 529 -0.06 -12.84 -10.46
C ARG A 529 0.39 -11.55 -9.78
N PRO A 530 -0.54 -10.60 -9.55
CA PRO A 530 -0.26 -9.42 -8.73
C PRO A 530 0.31 -9.78 -7.34
N LEU A 531 0.97 -8.82 -6.70
CA LEU A 531 1.49 -9.01 -5.35
C LEU A 531 0.35 -9.19 -4.35
N ARG A 532 0.44 -10.24 -3.52
CA ARG A 532 -0.49 -10.46 -2.41
C ARG A 532 0.15 -9.93 -1.14
N PHE A 533 -0.37 -8.82 -0.64
CA PHE A 533 0.16 -8.19 0.56
C PHE A 533 -0.41 -8.84 1.82
N ASN A 534 0.41 -8.90 2.86
CA ASN A 534 0.00 -9.41 4.17
C ASN A 534 -0.84 -8.38 4.95
N THR A 535 -0.76 -7.10 4.58
CA THR A 535 -1.49 -5.97 5.20
C THR A 535 -2.40 -5.30 4.19
N LEU A 536 -3.47 -4.67 4.69
CA LEU A 536 -4.36 -3.82 3.89
C LEU A 536 -4.06 -2.34 4.16
N PRO A 537 -4.19 -1.46 3.15
CA PRO A 537 -4.08 -0.02 3.34
C PRO A 537 -5.41 0.52 3.91
N VAL A 538 -5.42 0.74 5.22
CA VAL A 538 -6.65 1.10 5.98
C VAL A 538 -6.73 2.59 6.34
N VAL A 539 -5.60 3.29 6.40
CA VAL A 539 -5.58 4.72 6.72
C VAL A 539 -5.76 5.52 5.43
N LYS A 540 -6.71 6.45 5.45
CA LYS A 540 -7.11 7.29 4.32
C LYS A 540 -6.86 8.76 4.66
N ILE A 541 -6.15 9.47 3.79
CA ILE A 541 -5.91 10.91 3.90
C ILE A 541 -6.47 11.60 2.65
N ALA A 542 -7.10 12.77 2.80
CA ALA A 542 -7.37 13.65 1.64
C ALA A 542 -6.23 14.65 1.45
N ALA A 543 -5.86 14.84 0.19
CA ALA A 543 -4.83 15.76 -0.24
C ALA A 543 -5.39 16.70 -1.31
N GLU A 544 -5.21 18.00 -1.12
CA GLU A 544 -5.56 19.03 -2.08
C GLU A 544 -4.41 20.01 -2.24
N PRO A 545 -4.14 20.54 -3.44
CA PRO A 545 -3.11 21.55 -3.58
C PRO A 545 -3.57 22.85 -2.89
N LEU A 546 -2.64 23.59 -2.28
CA LEU A 546 -2.93 24.92 -1.73
C LEU A 546 -3.47 25.83 -2.84
N ASN A 547 -2.84 25.76 -4.02
CA ASN A 547 -3.20 26.48 -5.23
C ASN A 547 -3.89 25.54 -6.24
N PRO A 548 -5.18 25.73 -6.55
CA PRO A 548 -5.91 24.86 -7.48
C PRO A 548 -5.32 24.80 -8.90
N SER A 549 -4.60 25.82 -9.34
CA SER A 549 -3.90 25.84 -10.63
C SER A 549 -2.81 24.78 -10.75
N GLU A 550 -2.28 24.28 -9.63
CA GLU A 550 -1.21 23.28 -9.58
C GLU A 550 -1.72 21.84 -9.46
N LEU A 551 -3.04 21.64 -9.51
CA LEU A 551 -3.67 20.33 -9.47
C LEU A 551 -3.07 19.32 -10.47
N PRO A 552 -2.75 19.68 -11.73
CA PRO A 552 -2.15 18.73 -12.67
C PRO A 552 -0.78 18.21 -12.20
N LYS A 553 0.04 19.06 -11.58
CA LYS A 553 1.34 18.66 -11.02
C LYS A 553 1.17 17.71 -9.85
N MET A 554 0.20 17.99 -8.98
CA MET A 554 -0.12 17.13 -7.84
C MET A 554 -0.61 15.75 -8.30
N VAL A 555 -1.52 15.69 -9.29
CA VAL A 555 -2.03 14.43 -9.84
C VAL A 555 -0.91 13.60 -10.47
N GLU A 556 0.02 14.24 -11.19
CA GLU A 556 1.20 13.54 -11.70
C GLU A 556 2.09 13.04 -10.57
N GLY A 557 2.30 13.82 -9.51
CA GLY A 557 3.00 13.39 -8.30
C GLY A 557 2.33 12.19 -7.62
N LEU A 558 1.01 12.17 -7.52
CA LEU A 558 0.23 11.05 -6.98
C LEU A 558 0.39 9.77 -7.81
N ARG A 559 0.43 9.88 -9.14
CA ARG A 559 0.74 8.74 -10.02
C ARG A 559 2.14 8.19 -9.77
N LYS A 560 3.13 9.06 -9.60
CA LYS A 560 4.52 8.66 -9.26
C LYS A 560 4.61 7.98 -7.89
N ILE A 561 3.82 8.41 -6.91
CA ILE A 561 3.71 7.74 -5.60
C ILE A 561 3.11 6.35 -5.74
N SER A 562 2.02 6.21 -6.49
CA SER A 562 1.41 4.90 -6.74
C SER A 562 2.37 3.91 -7.43
N LYS A 563 3.38 4.43 -8.16
CA LYS A 563 4.47 3.64 -8.77
C LYS A 563 5.56 3.26 -7.77
N SER A 564 5.93 4.20 -6.90
CA SER A 564 7.01 4.02 -5.91
C SER A 564 6.58 3.12 -4.74
N TYR A 565 5.32 3.20 -4.31
CA TYR A 565 4.78 2.55 -3.12
C TYR A 565 3.75 1.47 -3.50
N PRO A 566 4.08 0.17 -3.42
CA PRO A 566 3.19 -0.89 -3.90
C PRO A 566 1.82 -0.95 -3.20
N LEU A 567 1.76 -0.66 -1.90
CA LEU A 567 0.49 -0.63 -1.14
C LEU A 567 -0.26 0.70 -1.19
N ALA A 568 0.34 1.77 -1.70
CA ALA A 568 -0.36 3.04 -1.84
C ALA A 568 -1.48 2.90 -2.88
N ILE A 569 -2.65 3.44 -2.56
CA ILE A 569 -3.77 3.53 -3.50
C ILE A 569 -4.24 4.97 -3.49
N THR A 570 -4.17 5.61 -4.66
CA THR A 570 -4.68 6.96 -4.89
C THR A 570 -6.02 6.88 -5.62
N LYS A 571 -7.07 7.45 -5.04
CA LYS A 571 -8.41 7.49 -5.66
C LYS A 571 -8.90 8.93 -5.75
N VAL A 572 -9.75 9.19 -6.73
CA VAL A 572 -10.52 10.44 -6.80
C VAL A 572 -11.94 10.06 -6.40
N GLU A 573 -12.45 10.68 -5.36
CA GLU A 573 -13.82 10.47 -4.90
C GLU A 573 -14.79 11.31 -5.75
N GLU A 574 -16.10 11.02 -5.67
CA GLU A 574 -17.12 11.75 -6.43
C GLU A 574 -17.18 13.25 -6.10
N SER A 575 -16.78 13.63 -4.88
CA SER A 575 -16.69 15.03 -4.45
C SER A 575 -15.52 15.78 -5.11
N GLY A 576 -14.62 15.08 -5.81
CA GLY A 576 -13.41 15.63 -6.39
C GLY A 576 -12.20 15.64 -5.45
N GLU A 577 -12.34 15.16 -4.21
CA GLU A 577 -11.20 15.03 -3.30
C GLU A 577 -10.25 13.91 -3.77
N HIS A 578 -8.94 14.17 -3.72
CA HIS A 578 -7.93 13.15 -3.95
C HIS A 578 -7.60 12.47 -2.63
N THR A 579 -7.82 11.15 -2.58
CA THR A 579 -7.59 10.36 -1.36
C THR A 579 -6.43 9.40 -1.54
N ILE A 580 -5.60 9.28 -0.50
CA ILE A 580 -4.42 8.42 -0.45
C ILE A 580 -4.64 7.41 0.67
N LEU A 581 -4.59 6.13 0.31
CA LEU A 581 -4.69 5.01 1.23
C LEU A 581 -3.30 4.45 1.53
N GLY A 582 -3.02 4.20 2.80
CA GLY A 582 -1.76 3.67 3.29
C GLY A 582 -1.91 2.75 4.48
N THR A 583 -0.82 2.09 4.86
CA THR A 583 -0.80 1.09 5.94
C THR A 583 -0.81 1.68 7.34
N GLY A 584 -0.30 2.90 7.52
CA GLY A 584 -0.18 3.55 8.83
C GLY A 584 0.47 4.93 8.74
N GLU A 585 0.63 5.59 9.88
CA GLU A 585 1.10 6.99 9.96
C GLU A 585 2.48 7.18 9.31
N LEU A 586 3.47 6.38 9.71
CA LEU A 586 4.84 6.50 9.16
C LEU A 586 4.89 6.29 7.64
N TYR A 587 4.00 5.45 7.10
CA TYR A 587 3.92 5.20 5.65
C TYR A 587 3.41 6.42 4.90
N LEU A 588 2.31 6.99 5.41
CA LEU A 588 1.69 8.16 4.80
C LEU A 588 2.55 9.41 4.97
N ASP A 589 3.25 9.55 6.09
CA ASP A 589 4.20 10.63 6.30
C ASP A 589 5.36 10.58 5.30
N SER A 590 5.93 9.39 5.04
CA SER A 590 6.92 9.21 3.96
C SER A 590 6.35 9.52 2.57
N ILE A 591 5.11 9.10 2.27
CA ILE A 591 4.42 9.41 1.03
C ILE A 591 4.21 10.93 0.86
N MET A 592 3.78 11.61 1.92
CA MET A 592 3.52 13.05 1.89
C MET A 592 4.80 13.85 1.74
N LYS A 593 5.91 13.41 2.37
CA LYS A 593 7.23 13.99 2.13
C LYS A 593 7.64 13.82 0.66
N ASP A 594 7.49 12.61 0.11
CA ASP A 594 7.82 12.34 -1.30
C ASP A 594 6.94 13.15 -2.28
N LEU A 595 5.66 13.33 -1.96
CA LEU A 595 4.76 14.16 -2.77
C LEU A 595 5.22 15.61 -2.80
N ARG A 596 5.46 16.20 -1.62
CA ARG A 596 5.78 17.62 -1.44
C ARG A 596 7.17 17.98 -1.92
N GLU A 597 8.17 17.15 -1.63
CA GLU A 597 9.58 17.47 -1.86
C GLU A 597 10.13 16.91 -3.18
N LEU A 598 9.63 15.75 -3.67
CA LEU A 598 10.27 15.04 -4.78
C LEU A 598 9.48 15.08 -6.09
N TYR A 599 8.19 14.77 -6.03
CA TYR A 599 7.44 14.47 -7.24
C TYR A 599 6.61 15.63 -7.77
N SER A 600 5.99 16.41 -6.87
CA SER A 600 5.13 17.52 -7.28
C SER A 600 5.77 18.89 -7.05
N GLU A 601 6.64 19.04 -6.05
CA GLU A 601 7.13 20.35 -5.58
C GLU A 601 5.99 21.36 -5.31
N VAL A 602 4.83 20.85 -4.89
CA VAL A 602 3.63 21.65 -4.60
C VAL A 602 3.35 21.61 -3.11
N GLU A 603 2.87 22.72 -2.58
CA GLU A 603 2.32 22.77 -1.23
C GLU A 603 0.94 22.10 -1.19
N VAL A 604 0.85 21.01 -0.43
CA VAL A 604 -0.35 20.17 -0.33
C VAL A 604 -1.01 20.34 1.04
N LYS A 605 -2.27 20.79 1.03
CA LYS A 605 -3.18 20.74 2.19
C LYS A 605 -3.57 19.29 2.44
N VAL A 606 -3.44 18.89 3.70
CA VAL A 606 -3.72 17.52 4.13
C VAL A 606 -4.84 17.59 5.16
N ALA A 607 -5.90 16.84 4.92
CA ALA A 607 -6.98 16.67 5.89
C ALA A 607 -6.58 15.66 6.98
N ASP A 608 -7.29 15.67 8.10
CA ASP A 608 -7.08 14.69 9.17
C ASP A 608 -7.22 13.25 8.64
N PRO A 609 -6.33 12.34 9.07
CA PRO A 609 -6.39 10.96 8.65
C PRO A 609 -7.68 10.32 9.15
N VAL A 610 -8.35 9.59 8.27
CA VAL A 610 -9.51 8.77 8.58
C VAL A 610 -9.22 7.32 8.22
N VAL A 611 -10.19 6.44 8.42
CA VAL A 611 -10.07 5.03 8.07
C VAL A 611 -11.07 4.68 6.97
N THR A 612 -10.75 3.65 6.20
CA THR A 612 -11.76 2.96 5.39
C THR A 612 -12.59 2.08 6.30
N PHE A 613 -13.91 2.09 6.06
CA PHE A 613 -14.83 1.19 6.76
C PHE A 613 -15.17 0.01 5.85
N CYS A 614 -15.79 -1.02 6.41
CA CYS A 614 -16.52 -2.01 5.64
C CYS A 614 -17.98 -2.04 6.09
N GLU A 615 -18.86 -2.57 5.27
CA GLU A 615 -20.28 -2.72 5.59
C GLU A 615 -20.61 -4.19 5.79
N THR A 616 -21.36 -4.54 6.84
CA THR A 616 -21.72 -5.92 7.14
C THR A 616 -23.18 -6.04 7.61
N VAL A 617 -23.66 -7.26 7.76
CA VAL A 617 -24.99 -7.57 8.30
C VAL A 617 -24.84 -8.46 9.53
N VAL A 618 -25.75 -8.32 10.48
CA VAL A 618 -25.75 -9.14 11.71
C VAL A 618 -26.83 -10.20 11.68
N ASP A 619 -27.97 -9.88 11.07
CA ASP A 619 -29.13 -10.76 11.00
C ASP A 619 -29.46 -11.13 9.56
N THR A 620 -30.25 -12.19 9.38
CA THR A 620 -30.82 -12.52 8.07
C THR A 620 -31.86 -11.46 7.67
N SER A 621 -31.92 -11.10 6.39
CA SER A 621 -32.92 -10.13 5.90
C SER A 621 -34.34 -10.54 6.28
N SER A 622 -35.08 -9.61 6.89
CA SER A 622 -36.44 -9.84 7.39
C SER A 622 -37.43 -10.22 6.28
N MET A 623 -37.17 -9.75 5.05
CA MET A 623 -38.01 -9.99 3.88
C MET A 623 -37.16 -10.38 2.67
N LYS A 624 -37.75 -11.18 1.78
CA LYS A 624 -37.17 -11.51 0.48
C LYS A 624 -37.27 -10.27 -0.41
N CYS A 625 -36.12 -9.74 -0.82
CA CYS A 625 -36.08 -8.50 -1.58
C CYS A 625 -36.06 -8.82 -3.08
N PHE A 626 -36.83 -8.07 -3.88
CA PHE A 626 -36.81 -8.21 -5.32
C PHE A 626 -36.54 -6.89 -6.02
N ALA A 627 -35.97 -6.96 -7.22
CA ALA A 627 -35.85 -5.82 -8.12
C ALA A 627 -36.26 -6.21 -9.54
N GLU A 628 -36.98 -5.32 -10.20
CA GLU A 628 -37.40 -5.45 -11.59
C GLU A 628 -36.50 -4.62 -12.52
N THR A 629 -36.25 -5.15 -13.71
CA THR A 629 -35.54 -4.39 -14.75
C THR A 629 -36.39 -3.21 -15.24
N PRO A 630 -35.78 -2.13 -15.76
CA PRO A 630 -36.53 -0.98 -16.30
C PRO A 630 -37.60 -1.34 -17.33
N ASN A 631 -37.38 -2.41 -18.10
CA ASN A 631 -38.35 -2.94 -19.07
C ASN A 631 -39.48 -3.80 -18.44
N LYS A 632 -39.47 -4.01 -17.12
CA LYS A 632 -40.41 -4.84 -16.32
C LYS A 632 -40.54 -6.29 -16.80
N ARG A 633 -39.54 -6.80 -17.52
CA ARG A 633 -39.55 -8.18 -18.06
C ARG A 633 -38.74 -9.17 -17.22
N ASN A 634 -37.82 -8.70 -16.39
CA ASN A 634 -37.03 -9.56 -15.52
C ASN A 634 -37.18 -9.12 -14.06
N LYS A 635 -37.24 -10.08 -13.15
CA LYS A 635 -37.37 -9.88 -11.71
C LYS A 635 -36.41 -10.83 -10.99
N ILE A 636 -35.51 -10.28 -10.18
CA ILE A 636 -34.53 -11.06 -9.40
C ILE A 636 -34.87 -10.90 -7.92
N THR A 637 -34.88 -12.00 -7.17
CA THR A 637 -35.16 -12.01 -5.73
C THR A 637 -33.95 -12.55 -4.97
N MET A 638 -33.43 -11.76 -4.04
CA MET A 638 -32.30 -12.15 -3.18
C MET A 638 -32.62 -11.99 -1.70
N LEU A 639 -31.85 -12.71 -0.88
CA LEU A 639 -31.82 -12.65 0.56
C LEU A 639 -30.37 -12.50 1.02
N ALA A 640 -30.12 -11.68 2.04
CA ALA A 640 -28.81 -11.49 2.63
C ALA A 640 -28.74 -12.13 4.02
N GLU A 641 -27.64 -12.82 4.31
CA GLU A 641 -27.35 -13.44 5.60
C GLU A 641 -25.89 -13.17 6.00
N PRO A 642 -25.57 -13.09 7.30
CA PRO A 642 -24.18 -13.02 7.75
C PRO A 642 -23.42 -14.31 7.40
N LEU A 643 -22.15 -14.18 7.02
CA LEU A 643 -21.25 -15.33 6.88
C LEU A 643 -20.82 -15.87 8.24
N GLU A 644 -20.46 -17.16 8.27
CA GLU A 644 -19.88 -17.79 9.44
C GLU A 644 -18.52 -17.17 9.80
N LYS A 645 -18.21 -17.12 11.10
CA LYS A 645 -16.95 -16.55 11.60
C LYS A 645 -15.75 -17.30 11.01
N GLY A 646 -14.76 -16.55 10.52
CA GLY A 646 -13.54 -17.08 9.92
C GLY A 646 -13.63 -17.42 8.43
N LEU A 647 -14.84 -17.56 7.87
CA LEU A 647 -14.99 -17.95 6.46
C LEU A 647 -14.49 -16.87 5.49
N ALA A 648 -14.75 -15.60 5.77
CA ALA A 648 -14.24 -14.50 4.96
C ALA A 648 -12.70 -14.42 4.98
N GLU A 649 -12.08 -14.67 6.13
CA GLU A 649 -10.62 -14.68 6.27
C GLU A 649 -10.02 -15.86 5.48
N ASP A 650 -10.64 -17.03 5.51
CA ASP A 650 -10.22 -18.20 4.72
C ASP A 650 -10.28 -17.92 3.21
N ILE A 651 -11.28 -17.16 2.74
CA ILE A 651 -11.43 -16.76 1.32
C ILE A 651 -10.34 -15.76 0.94
N GLU A 652 -10.12 -14.72 1.75
CA GLU A 652 -9.10 -13.69 1.48
C GLU A 652 -7.67 -14.24 1.55
N ASN A 653 -7.41 -15.20 2.44
CA ASN A 653 -6.15 -15.93 2.50
C ASN A 653 -5.93 -16.85 1.28
N GLY A 654 -6.95 -17.00 0.43
CA GLY A 654 -6.89 -17.79 -0.79
C GLY A 654 -6.83 -19.30 -0.54
N LEU A 655 -7.35 -19.78 0.60
CA LEU A 655 -7.48 -21.22 0.88
C LEU A 655 -8.52 -21.88 -0.03
N VAL A 656 -9.48 -21.09 -0.52
CA VAL A 656 -10.49 -21.49 -1.50
C VAL A 656 -10.41 -20.57 -2.70
N SER A 657 -10.36 -21.16 -3.90
CA SER A 657 -10.54 -20.43 -5.15
C SER A 657 -11.62 -21.11 -5.99
N LEU A 658 -12.45 -20.32 -6.67
CA LEU A 658 -13.47 -20.83 -7.58
C LEU A 658 -12.87 -21.45 -8.86
N ASP A 659 -11.61 -21.17 -9.16
CA ASP A 659 -10.86 -21.80 -10.27
C ASP A 659 -10.46 -23.25 -9.95
N SER A 660 -10.56 -23.65 -8.67
CA SER A 660 -10.21 -25.00 -8.23
C SER A 660 -11.29 -26.00 -8.63
N ARG A 661 -10.96 -27.30 -8.61
CA ARG A 661 -11.96 -28.33 -8.95
C ARG A 661 -13.16 -28.22 -7.99
N GLN A 662 -14.37 -28.17 -8.54
CA GLN A 662 -15.59 -27.95 -7.74
C GLN A 662 -15.78 -28.98 -6.60
N LYS A 663 -15.22 -30.18 -6.74
CA LYS A 663 -15.18 -31.19 -5.68
C LYS A 663 -14.35 -30.74 -4.47
N GLU A 664 -13.17 -30.15 -4.69
CA GLU A 664 -12.29 -29.65 -3.64
C GLU A 664 -12.94 -28.49 -2.88
N VAL A 665 -13.60 -27.58 -3.60
CA VAL A 665 -14.40 -26.49 -3.01
C VAL A 665 -15.53 -27.05 -2.14
N THR A 666 -16.30 -28.02 -2.67
CA THR A 666 -17.40 -28.65 -1.94
C THR A 666 -16.90 -29.34 -0.67
N ASP A 667 -15.79 -30.09 -0.76
CA ASP A 667 -15.21 -30.80 0.37
C ASP A 667 -14.69 -29.82 1.44
N PHE A 668 -14.13 -28.67 1.06
CA PHE A 668 -13.71 -27.62 1.98
C PHE A 668 -14.87 -27.08 2.82
N PHE A 669 -15.95 -26.63 2.16
CA PHE A 669 -17.13 -26.07 2.84
C PHE A 669 -17.83 -27.10 3.72
N ARG A 670 -17.86 -28.37 3.29
CA ARG A 670 -18.43 -29.47 4.07
C ARG A 670 -17.60 -29.81 5.30
N GLN A 671 -16.27 -29.87 5.18
CA GLN A 671 -15.40 -30.30 6.27
C GLN A 671 -15.18 -29.23 7.33
N ARG A 672 -15.00 -27.96 6.93
CA ARG A 672 -14.71 -26.87 7.86
C ARG A 672 -15.96 -26.18 8.41
N TYR A 673 -16.96 -25.96 7.56
CA TYR A 673 -18.13 -25.13 7.88
C TYR A 673 -19.44 -25.93 7.91
N GLN A 674 -19.38 -27.25 7.70
CA GLN A 674 -20.54 -28.16 7.74
C GLN A 674 -21.66 -27.79 6.76
N TRP A 675 -21.31 -27.18 5.63
CA TRP A 675 -22.29 -26.84 4.60
C TRP A 675 -22.84 -28.07 3.89
N ASP A 676 -24.10 -27.95 3.46
CA ASP A 676 -24.72 -28.92 2.58
C ASP A 676 -24.02 -28.97 1.22
N VAL A 677 -23.91 -30.17 0.67
CA VAL A 677 -23.26 -30.42 -0.63
C VAL A 677 -23.96 -29.67 -1.77
N LEU A 678 -25.29 -29.50 -1.68
CA LEU A 678 -26.07 -28.75 -2.66
C LEU A 678 -25.73 -27.26 -2.64
N ALA A 679 -25.72 -26.66 -1.45
CA ALA A 679 -25.37 -25.25 -1.24
C ALA A 679 -23.92 -24.96 -1.63
N ALA A 680 -22.98 -25.83 -1.26
CA ALA A 680 -21.57 -25.65 -1.61
C ALA A 680 -21.30 -25.75 -3.12
N ARG A 681 -22.11 -26.52 -3.86
CA ARG A 681 -22.02 -26.61 -5.33
C ARG A 681 -22.64 -25.43 -6.04
N SER A 682 -23.60 -24.74 -5.42
CA SER A 682 -24.34 -23.62 -6.02
C SER A 682 -23.70 -22.26 -5.76
N ILE A 683 -22.46 -22.22 -5.25
CA ILE A 683 -21.68 -20.98 -5.16
C ILE A 683 -21.34 -20.51 -6.57
N TRP A 684 -21.67 -19.25 -6.88
CA TRP A 684 -21.44 -18.66 -8.19
C TRP A 684 -20.19 -17.80 -8.23
N ALA A 685 -20.01 -16.95 -7.23
CA ALA A 685 -18.93 -15.96 -7.20
C ALA A 685 -18.60 -15.54 -5.76
N PHE A 686 -17.36 -15.09 -5.59
CA PHE A 686 -16.96 -14.25 -4.47
C PHE A 686 -16.99 -12.78 -4.89
N GLY A 687 -17.19 -11.87 -3.94
CA GLY A 687 -17.24 -10.42 -4.19
C GLY A 687 -16.63 -9.61 -3.04
N PRO A 688 -16.11 -8.40 -3.28
CA PRO A 688 -16.19 -7.61 -4.52
C PRO A 688 -15.25 -8.05 -5.64
N ASP A 689 -14.12 -8.67 -5.32
CA ASP A 689 -13.19 -9.23 -6.32
C ASP A 689 -13.26 -10.76 -6.32
N LYS A 690 -12.49 -11.44 -7.20
CA LYS A 690 -12.48 -12.91 -7.31
C LYS A 690 -12.17 -13.65 -5.99
N GLN A 691 -11.54 -12.98 -5.02
CA GLN A 691 -11.22 -13.48 -3.68
C GLN A 691 -11.80 -12.58 -2.58
N GLY A 692 -12.92 -11.92 -2.84
CA GLY A 692 -13.55 -11.02 -1.86
C GLY A 692 -14.30 -11.76 -0.74
N PRO A 693 -14.53 -11.10 0.41
CA PRO A 693 -15.07 -11.69 1.64
C PRO A 693 -16.61 -11.89 1.63
N ASN A 694 -17.23 -12.03 0.46
CA ASN A 694 -18.68 -12.23 0.30
C ASN A 694 -18.96 -13.39 -0.64
N ILE A 695 -20.10 -14.07 -0.46
CA ILE A 695 -20.49 -15.23 -1.26
C ILE A 695 -21.83 -14.96 -1.95
N LEU A 696 -21.89 -15.21 -3.27
CA LEU A 696 -23.14 -15.30 -4.01
C LEU A 696 -23.50 -16.77 -4.24
N LEU A 697 -24.69 -17.16 -3.82
CA LEU A 697 -25.18 -18.54 -3.87
C LEU A 697 -26.55 -18.62 -4.56
N ASP A 698 -26.73 -19.63 -5.39
CA ASP A 698 -28.03 -19.97 -5.99
C ASP A 698 -28.77 -20.99 -5.12
N ASP A 699 -29.84 -20.56 -4.47
CA ASP A 699 -30.72 -21.38 -3.63
C ASP A 699 -32.12 -21.52 -4.25
N SER A 700 -32.23 -21.29 -5.56
CA SER A 700 -33.49 -21.41 -6.27
C SER A 700 -33.83 -22.87 -6.60
N LEU A 701 -35.10 -23.23 -6.41
CA LEU A 701 -35.62 -24.56 -6.76
C LEU A 701 -35.81 -24.66 -8.28
N SER A 702 -35.38 -25.77 -8.88
CA SER A 702 -35.53 -26.02 -10.31
C SER A 702 -36.98 -26.15 -10.79
N VAL A 703 -37.93 -26.28 -9.87
CA VAL A 703 -39.38 -26.29 -10.14
C VAL A 703 -39.90 -24.87 -10.37
N GLU A 704 -39.30 -23.88 -9.70
CA GLU A 704 -39.75 -22.49 -9.72
C GLU A 704 -39.01 -21.64 -10.76
N VAL A 705 -37.76 -21.98 -11.05
CA VAL A 705 -36.88 -21.21 -11.94
C VAL A 705 -36.28 -22.10 -13.04
N ASP A 706 -36.36 -21.64 -14.28
CA ASP A 706 -35.64 -22.27 -15.40
C ASP A 706 -34.13 -22.00 -15.28
N LYS A 707 -33.39 -23.04 -14.89
CA LYS A 707 -31.93 -22.99 -14.71
C LYS A 707 -31.18 -22.62 -16.00
N ASN A 708 -31.71 -22.95 -17.18
CA ASN A 708 -31.05 -22.59 -18.44
C ASN A 708 -31.12 -21.08 -18.68
N LEU A 709 -32.28 -20.47 -18.42
CA LEU A 709 -32.45 -19.02 -18.53
C LEU A 709 -31.65 -18.28 -17.45
N LEU A 710 -31.61 -18.82 -16.23
CA LEU A 710 -30.83 -18.26 -15.13
C LEU A 710 -29.32 -18.31 -15.41
N ASN A 711 -28.81 -19.44 -15.91
CA ASN A 711 -27.40 -19.57 -16.27
C ASN A 711 -26.99 -18.62 -17.41
N ALA A 712 -27.91 -18.29 -18.32
CA ALA A 712 -27.65 -17.36 -19.42
C ALA A 712 -27.42 -15.91 -18.95
N VAL A 713 -27.91 -15.52 -17.77
CA VAL A 713 -27.69 -14.18 -17.17
C VAL A 713 -26.73 -14.20 -15.99
N LYS A 714 -26.13 -15.35 -15.68
CA LYS A 714 -25.24 -15.56 -14.53
C LYS A 714 -24.14 -14.50 -14.47
N ASP A 715 -23.42 -14.31 -15.57
CA ASP A 715 -22.27 -13.39 -15.59
C ASP A 715 -22.68 -11.93 -15.36
N SER A 716 -23.85 -11.53 -15.88
CA SER A 716 -24.41 -10.19 -15.62
C SER A 716 -24.84 -10.01 -14.16
N ILE A 717 -25.38 -11.05 -13.51
CA ILE A 717 -25.71 -11.00 -12.09
C ILE A 717 -24.44 -10.94 -11.25
N VAL A 718 -23.43 -11.76 -11.58
CA VAL A 718 -22.13 -11.76 -10.89
C VAL A 718 -21.45 -10.39 -10.99
N GLN A 719 -21.43 -9.78 -12.17
CA GLN A 719 -20.89 -8.42 -12.35
C GLN A 719 -21.65 -7.38 -11.53
N GLY A 720 -22.98 -7.42 -11.53
CA GLY A 720 -23.80 -6.52 -10.72
C GLY A 720 -23.61 -6.72 -9.21
N PHE A 721 -23.44 -7.97 -8.77
CA PHE A 721 -23.13 -8.33 -7.39
C PHE A 721 -21.74 -7.84 -6.96
N GLN A 722 -20.71 -8.11 -7.75
CA GLN A 722 -19.34 -7.67 -7.47
C GLN A 722 -19.22 -6.15 -7.44
N TRP A 723 -19.88 -5.47 -8.38
CA TRP A 723 -19.97 -4.01 -8.38
C TRP A 723 -20.71 -3.48 -7.14
N GLY A 724 -21.87 -4.05 -6.82
CA GLY A 724 -22.63 -3.70 -5.63
C GLY A 724 -21.85 -3.93 -4.34
N ALA A 725 -21.13 -5.04 -4.21
CA ALA A 725 -20.31 -5.35 -3.04
C ALA A 725 -19.07 -4.46 -2.92
N ARG A 726 -18.59 -3.86 -4.02
CA ARG A 726 -17.42 -2.96 -4.01
C ARG A 726 -17.77 -1.58 -3.46
N GLU A 727 -18.95 -1.09 -3.81
CA GLU A 727 -19.45 0.21 -3.34
C GLU A 727 -20.22 0.07 -2.04
N GLY A 728 -21.14 -0.89 -1.87
CA GLY A 728 -21.96 -0.94 -0.64
C GLY A 728 -23.00 0.19 -0.54
N PRO A 729 -24.14 -0.01 0.15
CA PRO A 729 -25.22 0.98 0.19
C PRO A 729 -25.14 2.04 1.31
N LEU A 730 -24.36 1.85 2.38
CA LEU A 730 -24.34 2.79 3.51
C LEU A 730 -23.44 3.99 3.28
N CYS A 731 -22.20 3.77 2.84
CA CYS A 731 -21.15 4.79 2.80
C CYS A 731 -20.30 4.72 1.54
N ASP A 732 -20.72 3.99 0.50
CA ASP A 732 -19.91 3.67 -0.67
C ASP A 732 -18.56 3.01 -0.26
N GLU A 733 -18.59 2.17 0.78
CA GLU A 733 -17.47 1.34 1.25
C GLU A 733 -17.76 -0.17 1.04
N PRO A 734 -16.72 -1.01 0.86
CA PRO A 734 -16.91 -2.41 0.48
C PRO A 734 -17.71 -3.22 1.51
N ILE A 735 -18.60 -4.07 1.01
CA ILE A 735 -19.35 -5.04 1.82
C ILE A 735 -18.42 -6.18 2.26
N ARG A 736 -18.57 -6.66 3.49
CA ARG A 736 -17.80 -7.74 4.09
C ARG A 736 -18.69 -8.68 4.92
N ASN A 737 -18.35 -9.97 4.91
CA ASN A 737 -18.99 -11.01 5.72
C ASN A 737 -20.48 -11.24 5.36
N VAL A 738 -20.85 -11.09 4.09
CA VAL A 738 -22.25 -11.27 3.66
C VAL A 738 -22.42 -12.39 2.64
N LYS A 739 -23.42 -13.22 2.87
CA LYS A 739 -23.91 -14.28 1.99
C LYS A 739 -25.18 -13.80 1.30
N PHE A 740 -25.15 -13.70 -0.02
CA PHE A 740 -26.32 -13.39 -0.85
C PHE A 740 -26.87 -14.68 -1.47
N LYS A 741 -28.14 -14.98 -1.20
CA LYS A 741 -28.85 -16.14 -1.75
C LYS A 741 -29.87 -15.68 -2.79
N ILE A 742 -29.75 -16.20 -4.00
CA ILE A 742 -30.77 -16.03 -5.04
C ILE A 742 -31.86 -17.07 -4.79
N LEU A 743 -33.07 -16.61 -4.48
CA LEU A 743 -34.21 -17.48 -4.19
C LEU A 743 -35.08 -17.70 -5.42
N ASN A 744 -35.31 -16.65 -6.20
CA ASN A 744 -36.16 -16.71 -7.39
C ASN A 744 -35.67 -15.71 -8.44
N ALA A 745 -35.79 -16.08 -9.72
CA ALA A 745 -35.46 -15.24 -10.85
C ALA A 745 -36.47 -15.50 -11.99
N ASN A 746 -37.30 -14.50 -12.30
CA ASN A 746 -38.15 -14.51 -13.48
C ASN A 746 -37.42 -13.76 -14.59
N ILE A 747 -37.03 -14.46 -15.66
CA ILE A 747 -36.17 -13.94 -16.72
C ILE A 747 -36.89 -14.09 -18.05
N ALA A 748 -36.85 -13.04 -18.87
CA ALA A 748 -37.44 -13.06 -20.21
C ALA A 748 -36.74 -14.10 -21.11
N PRO A 749 -37.48 -14.83 -21.97
CA PRO A 749 -36.89 -15.84 -22.85
C PRO A 749 -36.06 -15.21 -23.98
N GLU A 750 -36.41 -13.99 -24.40
CA GLU A 750 -35.75 -13.29 -25.50
C GLU A 750 -34.43 -12.62 -25.05
N PRO A 751 -33.28 -12.90 -25.70
CA PRO A 751 -31.99 -12.32 -25.34
C PRO A 751 -31.96 -10.79 -25.30
N LEU A 752 -32.72 -10.13 -26.18
CA LEU A 752 -32.81 -8.67 -26.26
C LEU A 752 -33.28 -8.04 -24.94
N HIS A 753 -34.16 -8.72 -24.21
CA HIS A 753 -34.76 -8.21 -22.98
C HIS A 753 -33.93 -8.48 -21.72
N ARG A 754 -32.84 -9.26 -21.84
CA ARG A 754 -31.95 -9.65 -20.74
C ARG A 754 -30.49 -9.24 -20.98
N GLY A 755 -30.26 -8.22 -21.80
CA GLY A 755 -28.92 -7.66 -22.03
C GLY A 755 -28.28 -7.15 -20.73
N GLY A 756 -26.94 -7.17 -20.67
CA GLY A 756 -26.17 -6.81 -19.47
C GLY A 756 -26.53 -5.45 -18.88
N GLY A 757 -26.76 -4.43 -19.72
CA GLY A 757 -27.16 -3.09 -19.28
C GLY A 757 -28.51 -3.02 -18.53
N GLN A 758 -29.36 -4.05 -18.63
CA GLN A 758 -30.60 -4.16 -17.87
C GLN A 758 -30.40 -4.96 -16.58
N ILE A 759 -29.71 -6.10 -16.67
CA ILE A 759 -29.54 -7.04 -15.54
C ILE A 759 -28.52 -6.52 -14.53
N ILE A 760 -27.39 -5.95 -14.95
CA ILE A 760 -26.30 -5.53 -14.06
C ILE A 760 -26.78 -4.48 -13.03
N PRO A 761 -27.43 -3.36 -13.42
CA PRO A 761 -27.93 -2.39 -12.45
C PRO A 761 -29.03 -2.96 -11.56
N THR A 762 -29.86 -3.86 -12.09
CA THR A 762 -30.96 -4.50 -11.34
C THR A 762 -30.41 -5.47 -10.29
N ALA A 763 -29.39 -6.26 -10.64
CA ALA A 763 -28.65 -7.13 -9.72
C ALA A 763 -27.98 -6.32 -8.61
N ARG A 764 -27.37 -5.18 -8.94
CA ARG A 764 -26.81 -4.25 -7.95
C ARG A 764 -27.89 -3.71 -7.00
N ARG A 765 -29.05 -3.30 -7.52
CA ARG A 765 -30.17 -2.79 -6.70
C ARG A 765 -30.72 -3.85 -5.74
N VAL A 766 -30.89 -5.10 -6.18
CA VAL A 766 -31.41 -6.17 -5.31
C VAL A 766 -30.42 -6.56 -4.22
N VAL A 767 -29.10 -6.48 -4.49
CA VAL A 767 -28.05 -6.66 -3.48
C VAL A 767 -28.18 -5.59 -2.39
N TYR A 768 -28.38 -4.33 -2.76
CA TYR A 768 -28.57 -3.25 -1.80
C TYR A 768 -29.86 -3.36 -1.00
N SER A 769 -30.99 -3.69 -1.64
CA SER A 769 -32.25 -3.86 -0.91
C SER A 769 -32.18 -5.04 0.07
N ALA A 770 -31.61 -6.18 -0.35
CA ALA A 770 -31.40 -7.32 0.53
C ALA A 770 -30.50 -6.98 1.72
N PHE A 771 -29.42 -6.22 1.49
CA PHE A 771 -28.48 -5.79 2.53
C PHE A 771 -29.12 -4.82 3.54
N LEU A 772 -29.88 -3.83 3.07
CA LEU A 772 -30.52 -2.83 3.95
C LEU A 772 -31.60 -3.45 4.85
N MET A 773 -32.20 -4.56 4.46
CA MET A 773 -33.22 -5.28 5.25
C MET A 773 -32.63 -6.28 6.26
N ALA A 774 -31.31 -6.46 6.26
CA ALA A 774 -30.57 -7.43 7.07
C ALA A 774 -29.87 -6.80 8.29
N ASN A 775 -30.41 -5.71 8.83
CA ASN A 775 -29.81 -4.95 9.95
C ASN A 775 -28.33 -4.62 9.70
N PRO A 776 -28.07 -3.68 8.78
CA PRO A 776 -26.71 -3.37 8.36
C PRO A 776 -25.92 -2.68 9.49
N ARG A 777 -24.61 -2.97 9.53
CA ARG A 777 -23.64 -2.43 10.49
C ARG A 777 -22.38 -1.97 9.75
N LEU A 778 -21.69 -1.00 10.35
CA LEU A 778 -20.34 -0.63 9.92
C LEU A 778 -19.32 -1.49 10.64
N MET A 779 -18.24 -1.81 9.95
CA MET A 779 -17.04 -2.42 10.50
C MET A 779 -15.88 -1.43 10.46
N GLU A 780 -15.20 -1.26 11.59
CA GLU A 780 -13.95 -0.50 11.69
C GLU A 780 -12.75 -1.46 11.60
N PRO A 781 -11.63 -1.01 11.00
CA PRO A 781 -10.40 -1.78 11.04
C PRO A 781 -9.78 -1.69 12.42
N VAL A 782 -9.18 -2.79 12.88
CA VAL A 782 -8.51 -2.90 14.18
C VAL A 782 -7.05 -3.27 13.98
N TYR A 783 -6.17 -2.53 14.65
CA TYR A 783 -4.76 -2.87 14.76
C TYR A 783 -4.51 -3.85 15.90
N TYR A 784 -3.74 -4.89 15.60
CA TYR A 784 -2.97 -5.61 16.59
C TYR A 784 -1.71 -4.80 16.90
N ILE A 785 -1.53 -4.48 18.18
CA ILE A 785 -0.41 -3.70 18.69
C ILE A 785 0.42 -4.58 19.60
N GLU A 786 1.73 -4.60 19.35
CA GLU A 786 2.71 -5.20 20.24
C GLU A 786 3.60 -4.11 20.81
N ILE A 787 3.62 -4.00 22.14
CA ILE A 787 4.33 -2.96 22.88
C ILE A 787 5.42 -3.63 23.71
N GLN A 788 6.67 -3.28 23.44
CA GLN A 788 7.81 -3.63 24.28
C GLN A 788 8.02 -2.55 25.33
N THR A 789 8.12 -2.93 26.60
CA THR A 789 8.34 -1.95 27.68
C THR A 789 8.99 -2.58 28.92
N PRO A 790 9.67 -1.82 29.78
CA PRO A 790 9.99 -2.26 31.14
C PRO A 790 8.71 -2.46 31.97
N ILE A 791 8.81 -3.26 33.05
CA ILE A 791 7.68 -3.58 33.92
C ILE A 791 7.04 -2.32 34.56
N ASP A 792 7.85 -1.30 34.86
CA ASP A 792 7.40 -0.08 35.55
C ASP A 792 6.42 0.76 34.72
N CYS A 793 6.51 0.66 33.39
CA CYS A 793 5.70 1.45 32.46
C CYS A 793 4.39 0.75 32.07
N VAL A 794 4.18 -0.51 32.43
CA VAL A 794 3.00 -1.29 32.01
C VAL A 794 1.69 -0.62 32.44
N SER A 795 1.61 -0.09 33.67
CA SER A 795 0.41 0.60 34.17
C SER A 795 0.05 1.86 33.37
N ALA A 796 1.05 2.60 32.91
CA ALA A 796 0.86 3.76 32.04
C ALA A 796 0.27 3.35 30.69
N ILE A 797 0.72 2.23 30.12
CA ILE A 797 0.23 1.68 28.85
C ILE A 797 -1.26 1.33 28.93
N TYR A 798 -1.69 0.64 30.00
CA TYR A 798 -3.11 0.35 30.23
C TYR A 798 -3.96 1.62 30.29
N THR A 799 -3.42 2.67 30.91
CA THR A 799 -4.10 3.98 30.99
C THR A 799 -4.27 4.60 29.61
N VAL A 800 -3.20 4.64 28.79
CA VAL A 800 -3.26 5.19 27.42
C VAL A 800 -4.19 4.37 26.52
N LEU A 801 -4.12 3.04 26.57
CA LEU A 801 -5.00 2.17 25.77
C LEU A 801 -6.48 2.30 26.17
N SER A 802 -6.78 2.38 27.47
CA SER A 802 -8.17 2.50 27.96
C SER A 802 -8.86 3.78 27.49
N ARG A 803 -8.10 4.88 27.33
CA ARG A 803 -8.62 6.15 26.79
C ARG A 803 -9.00 6.07 25.31
N ARG A 804 -8.41 5.11 24.59
CA ARG A 804 -8.50 4.97 23.13
C ARG A 804 -9.26 3.71 22.70
N ARG A 805 -10.15 3.18 23.55
CA ARG A 805 -10.92 1.93 23.31
C ARG A 805 -10.04 0.69 23.04
N GLY A 806 -8.79 0.71 23.50
CA GLY A 806 -7.86 -0.40 23.34
C GLY A 806 -8.17 -1.53 24.33
N HIS A 807 -8.13 -2.77 23.85
CA HIS A 807 -8.31 -3.97 24.66
C HIS A 807 -6.99 -4.74 24.74
N VAL A 808 -6.46 -4.94 25.96
CA VAL A 808 -5.24 -5.74 26.16
C VAL A 808 -5.60 -7.22 26.14
N THR A 809 -4.97 -7.96 25.24
CA THR A 809 -5.18 -9.39 25.05
C THR A 809 -4.27 -10.20 25.97
N ALA A 810 -3.00 -9.80 26.09
CA ALA A 810 -2.02 -10.49 26.92
C ALA A 810 -0.85 -9.58 27.29
N ASP A 811 -0.32 -9.75 28.50
CA ASP A 811 0.91 -9.15 28.98
C ASP A 811 1.88 -10.26 29.42
N VAL A 812 2.92 -10.48 28.62
CA VAL A 812 3.84 -11.62 28.82
C VAL A 812 5.26 -11.11 29.04
N PRO A 813 5.95 -11.52 30.13
CA PRO A 813 7.36 -11.22 30.29
C PRO A 813 8.17 -11.93 29.19
N LYS A 814 9.10 -11.22 28.57
CA LYS A 814 9.90 -11.80 27.50
C LYS A 814 11.01 -12.68 28.10
N PRO A 815 11.12 -13.96 27.73
CA PRO A 815 12.09 -14.87 28.35
C PRO A 815 13.53 -14.37 28.17
N GLY A 816 14.30 -14.29 29.25
CA GLY A 816 15.71 -13.91 29.21
C GLY A 816 16.00 -12.41 29.00
N THR A 817 14.99 -11.53 29.06
CA THR A 817 15.18 -10.08 29.10
C THR A 817 14.31 -9.43 30.18
N PRO A 818 14.67 -8.23 30.68
CA PRO A 818 13.84 -7.49 31.64
C PRO A 818 12.62 -6.80 31.01
N VAL A 819 12.32 -7.10 29.74
CA VAL A 819 11.31 -6.44 28.94
C VAL A 819 10.01 -7.23 28.97
N TYR A 820 8.89 -6.53 29.11
CA TYR A 820 7.54 -7.06 28.96
C TYR A 820 7.01 -6.75 27.57
N VAL A 821 6.22 -7.69 27.05
CA VAL A 821 5.50 -7.53 25.79
C VAL A 821 4.00 -7.47 26.10
N VAL A 822 3.40 -6.31 25.84
CA VAL A 822 1.96 -6.09 25.97
C VAL A 822 1.34 -6.18 24.58
N LYS A 823 0.41 -7.11 24.41
CA LYS A 823 -0.33 -7.37 23.17
C LYS A 823 -1.74 -6.83 23.32
N ALA A 824 -2.16 -5.97 22.42
CA ALA A 824 -3.46 -5.30 22.49
C ALA A 824 -4.11 -5.14 21.12
N PHE A 825 -5.42 -4.96 21.11
CA PHE A 825 -6.20 -4.53 19.96
C PHE A 825 -6.60 -3.07 20.12
N LEU A 826 -6.45 -2.28 19.06
CA LEU A 826 -6.79 -0.86 19.03
C LEU A 826 -7.52 -0.53 17.72
N PRO A 827 -8.72 0.07 17.75
CA PRO A 827 -9.36 0.59 16.55
C PRO A 827 -8.45 1.59 15.83
N VAL A 828 -8.31 1.47 14.51
CA VAL A 828 -7.34 2.28 13.75
C VAL A 828 -7.63 3.77 13.86
N ILE A 829 -8.91 4.17 13.93
CA ILE A 829 -9.29 5.57 14.09
C ILE A 829 -8.79 6.18 15.42
N GLU A 830 -8.62 5.34 16.45
CA GLU A 830 -8.08 5.72 17.75
C GLU A 830 -6.55 5.57 17.83
N SER A 831 -5.93 5.02 16.78
CA SER A 831 -4.48 4.80 16.73
C SER A 831 -3.69 6.05 16.36
N PHE A 832 -4.36 7.10 15.88
CA PHE A 832 -3.67 8.31 15.44
C PHE A 832 -2.99 9.03 16.61
N GLY A 833 -1.68 9.22 16.50
CA GLY A 833 -0.81 9.76 17.56
C GLY A 833 -0.58 8.82 18.75
N PHE A 834 -1.05 7.56 18.70
CA PHE A 834 -0.92 6.61 19.81
C PHE A 834 0.55 6.34 20.16
N GLU A 835 1.42 6.17 19.15
CA GLU A 835 2.85 5.93 19.38
C GLU A 835 3.51 7.11 20.12
N THR A 836 3.18 8.34 19.71
CA THR A 836 3.71 9.56 20.33
C THR A 836 3.25 9.70 21.77
N ASP A 837 1.96 9.48 22.04
CA ASP A 837 1.40 9.52 23.39
C ASP A 837 2.02 8.45 24.29
N LEU A 838 2.18 7.25 23.76
CA LEU A 838 2.77 6.13 24.48
C LEU A 838 4.22 6.43 24.87
N ARG A 839 5.01 6.95 23.93
CA ARG A 839 6.39 7.36 24.18
C ARG A 839 6.44 8.52 25.16
N TYR A 840 5.55 9.49 25.06
CA TYR A 840 5.49 10.62 26.01
C TYR A 840 5.23 10.14 27.44
N HIS A 841 4.20 9.31 27.65
CA HIS A 841 3.83 8.79 28.96
C HIS A 841 4.84 7.81 29.56
N THR A 842 5.68 7.20 28.73
CA THR A 842 6.72 6.25 29.15
C THR A 842 8.14 6.81 29.05
N GLN A 843 8.29 8.12 28.83
CA GLN A 843 9.59 8.79 28.66
C GLN A 843 10.47 8.15 27.58
N GLY A 844 9.84 7.63 26.52
CA GLY A 844 10.48 6.96 25.39
C GLY A 844 10.91 5.52 25.66
N GLN A 845 10.58 4.94 26.82
CA GLN A 845 10.96 3.58 27.18
C GLN A 845 10.08 2.51 26.52
N ALA A 846 8.81 2.81 26.25
CA ALA A 846 7.94 1.91 25.53
C ALA A 846 8.06 2.14 24.02
N PHE A 847 8.12 1.03 23.29
CA PHE A 847 8.11 1.00 21.84
C PHE A 847 6.95 0.15 21.36
N CYS A 848 6.12 0.67 20.47
CA CYS A 848 4.98 -0.06 19.93
C CYS A 848 5.09 -0.24 18.42
N VAL A 849 4.51 -1.34 17.95
CA VAL A 849 4.31 -1.59 16.53
C VAL A 849 2.84 -1.96 16.32
N SER A 850 2.18 -1.22 15.45
CA SER A 850 0.78 -1.42 15.08
C SER A 850 0.66 -2.07 13.71
N VAL A 851 -0.22 -3.05 13.58
CA VAL A 851 -0.42 -3.81 12.35
C VAL A 851 -1.89 -4.10 12.15
N PHE A 852 -2.38 -3.98 10.91
CA PHE A 852 -3.72 -4.45 10.56
C PHE A 852 -3.90 -5.94 10.86
N ASP A 853 -4.97 -6.27 11.58
CA ASP A 853 -5.29 -7.63 11.99
C ASP A 853 -6.66 -8.05 11.44
N HIS A 854 -7.74 -7.42 11.90
CA HIS A 854 -9.10 -7.77 11.50
C HIS A 854 -10.05 -6.56 11.47
N TRP A 855 -11.26 -6.82 11.00
CA TRP A 855 -12.39 -5.89 11.00
C TRP A 855 -13.32 -6.21 12.17
N ALA A 856 -13.69 -5.19 12.96
CA ALA A 856 -14.62 -5.33 14.07
C ALA A 856 -15.87 -4.49 13.83
N ILE A 857 -17.03 -4.96 14.31
CA ILE A 857 -18.29 -4.21 14.19
C ILE A 857 -18.23 -2.96 15.07
N VAL A 858 -18.54 -1.81 14.49
CA VAL A 858 -18.65 -0.54 15.23
C VAL A 858 -19.87 -0.62 16.15
N PRO A 859 -19.73 -0.30 17.44
CA PRO A 859 -20.88 -0.26 18.34
C PRO A 859 -21.90 0.80 17.91
N GLY A 860 -23.18 0.43 17.96
CA GLY A 860 -24.30 1.30 17.60
C GLY A 860 -24.99 0.91 16.30
N ASP A 861 -26.04 1.66 15.97
CA ASP A 861 -26.80 1.49 14.73
C ASP A 861 -26.52 2.66 13.76
N PRO A 862 -26.01 2.41 12.54
CA PRO A 862 -25.78 3.46 11.56
C PRO A 862 -27.09 4.10 11.05
N LEU A 863 -28.22 3.38 11.07
CA LEU A 863 -29.50 3.83 10.52
C LEU A 863 -30.42 4.50 11.55
N ASP A 864 -30.00 4.62 12.81
CA ASP A 864 -30.80 5.25 13.86
C ASP A 864 -30.86 6.79 13.68
N LYS A 865 -32.05 7.28 13.34
CA LYS A 865 -32.33 8.71 13.15
C LYS A 865 -32.67 9.44 14.44
N GLY A 866 -32.93 8.72 15.54
CA GLY A 866 -33.21 9.32 16.84
C GLY A 866 -31.98 9.98 17.48
N ILE A 867 -30.78 9.63 17.01
CA ILE A 867 -29.51 10.14 17.52
C ILE A 867 -29.18 11.50 16.89
N VAL A 868 -29.15 12.54 17.71
CA VAL A 868 -28.70 13.88 17.31
C VAL A 868 -27.18 13.99 17.54
N LEU A 869 -26.43 14.14 16.45
CA LEU A 869 -24.98 14.33 16.48
C LEU A 869 -24.64 15.82 16.63
N ARG A 870 -23.76 16.15 17.56
CA ARG A 870 -23.23 17.51 17.73
C ARG A 870 -21.97 17.69 16.89
N PRO A 871 -21.81 18.80 16.15
CA PRO A 871 -20.57 19.09 15.47
C PRO A 871 -19.41 19.22 16.46
N LEU A 872 -18.23 18.68 16.11
CA LEU A 872 -16.96 18.79 16.84
C LEU A 872 -16.89 18.12 18.23
N GLU A 873 -17.98 17.54 18.75
CA GLU A 873 -17.93 16.69 19.95
C GLU A 873 -17.83 15.21 19.56
N PRO A 874 -16.94 14.41 20.20
CA PRO A 874 -16.87 12.98 19.94
C PRO A 874 -18.14 12.29 20.47
N ALA A 875 -18.76 11.41 19.68
CA ALA A 875 -19.96 10.73 20.13
C ALA A 875 -19.65 9.65 21.19
N PRO A 876 -20.60 9.35 22.10
CA PRO A 876 -20.51 8.19 22.97
C PRO A 876 -20.39 6.89 22.17
N ILE A 877 -19.78 5.86 22.77
CA ILE A 877 -19.48 4.58 22.11
C ILE A 877 -20.71 3.97 21.40
N GLN A 878 -21.90 4.05 22.00
CA GLN A 878 -23.14 3.49 21.44
C GLN A 878 -23.63 4.19 20.17
N HIS A 879 -23.16 5.41 19.88
CA HIS A 879 -23.63 6.24 18.77
C HIS A 879 -22.55 6.39 17.67
N LEU A 880 -21.38 5.77 17.84
CA LEU A 880 -20.24 5.90 16.92
C LEU A 880 -20.58 5.45 15.50
N ALA A 881 -21.33 4.34 15.35
CA ALA A 881 -21.72 3.86 14.03
C ALA A 881 -22.48 4.92 13.22
N ARG A 882 -23.38 5.66 13.87
CA ARG A 882 -24.14 6.76 13.24
C ARG A 882 -23.23 7.93 12.89
N GLU A 883 -22.34 8.31 13.81
CA GLU A 883 -21.37 9.38 13.60
C GLU A 883 -20.47 9.11 12.38
N PHE A 884 -19.86 7.93 12.34
CA PHE A 884 -18.98 7.53 11.24
C PHE A 884 -19.72 7.44 9.92
N MET A 885 -20.94 6.90 9.91
CA MET A 885 -21.76 6.86 8.70
C MET A 885 -22.04 8.26 8.14
N VAL A 886 -22.57 9.17 8.97
CA VAL A 886 -22.95 10.52 8.53
C VAL A 886 -21.72 11.33 8.10
N LYS A 887 -20.62 11.28 8.85
CA LYS A 887 -19.36 11.97 8.49
C LYS A 887 -18.79 11.46 7.16
N THR A 888 -18.78 10.15 6.95
CA THR A 888 -18.26 9.54 5.71
C THR A 888 -19.14 9.90 4.52
N ARG A 889 -20.47 9.86 4.68
CA ARG A 889 -21.43 10.27 3.63
C ARG A 889 -21.30 11.74 3.26
N ARG A 890 -21.22 12.64 4.25
CA ARG A 890 -21.00 14.08 4.01
C ARG A 890 -19.71 14.34 3.24
N ARG A 891 -18.63 13.64 3.60
CA ARG A 891 -17.33 13.76 2.94
C ARG A 891 -17.35 13.32 1.47
N LYS A 892 -18.05 12.22 1.18
CA LYS A 892 -18.27 11.72 -0.19
C LYS A 892 -19.31 12.54 -0.99
N GLY A 893 -19.91 13.58 -0.40
CA GLY A 893 -20.93 14.39 -1.07
C GLY A 893 -22.31 13.73 -1.18
N MET A 894 -22.55 12.67 -0.41
CA MET A 894 -23.84 11.98 -0.35
C MET A 894 -24.82 12.64 0.62
N SER A 895 -26.12 12.33 0.46
CA SER A 895 -27.15 12.70 1.45
C SER A 895 -26.83 12.10 2.81
N GLU A 896 -27.10 12.82 3.90
CA GLU A 896 -26.76 12.36 5.26
C GLU A 896 -27.42 11.03 5.63
N ASP A 897 -28.67 10.86 5.21
CA ASP A 897 -29.43 9.62 5.39
C ASP A 897 -29.38 8.73 4.15
N VAL A 898 -29.39 7.43 4.41
CA VAL A 898 -29.68 6.41 3.41
C VAL A 898 -31.21 6.37 3.21
N SER A 899 -31.67 6.76 2.03
CA SER A 899 -33.08 6.61 1.67
C SER A 899 -33.33 5.18 1.18
N ILE A 900 -34.01 4.38 2.00
CA ILE A 900 -34.46 3.03 1.65
C ILE A 900 -35.25 3.10 0.32
N ASN A 901 -36.10 4.11 0.15
CA ASN A 901 -36.89 4.36 -1.08
C ASN A 901 -36.07 4.46 -2.38
N LYS A 902 -34.76 4.72 -2.33
CA LYS A 902 -33.92 4.84 -3.54
C LYS A 902 -33.72 3.50 -4.26
N PHE A 903 -33.76 2.40 -3.54
CA PHE A 903 -33.39 1.08 -4.08
C PHE A 903 -34.60 0.16 -4.31
N PHE A 904 -35.73 0.43 -3.67
CA PHE A 904 -36.94 -0.40 -3.72
C PHE A 904 -37.86 0.05 -4.86
N ASP A 905 -38.45 -0.91 -5.56
CA ASP A 905 -39.51 -0.61 -6.54
C ASP A 905 -40.82 -0.27 -5.80
N GLU A 906 -41.69 0.54 -6.41
CA GLU A 906 -43.00 0.92 -5.83
C GLU A 906 -43.83 -0.30 -5.41
N ALA A 907 -43.75 -1.39 -6.17
CA ALA A 907 -44.43 -2.65 -5.87
C ALA A 907 -43.95 -3.27 -4.55
N MET A 908 -42.65 -3.19 -4.27
CA MET A 908 -42.06 -3.72 -3.04
C MET A 908 -42.37 -2.81 -1.84
N MET A 909 -42.41 -1.49 -2.05
CA MET A 909 -42.83 -0.53 -1.03
C MET A 909 -44.28 -0.75 -0.58
N ASN A 910 -45.16 -1.14 -1.50
CA ASN A 910 -46.55 -1.49 -1.17
C ASN A 910 -46.64 -2.79 -0.36
N GLU A 911 -45.84 -3.81 -0.67
CA GLU A 911 -45.76 -5.03 0.14
C GLU A 911 -45.20 -4.75 1.55
N LEU A 912 -44.20 -3.87 1.66
CA LEU A 912 -43.66 -3.41 2.93
C LEU A 912 -44.70 -2.68 3.78
N ALA A 913 -45.46 -1.77 3.17
CA ALA A 913 -46.53 -1.03 3.82
C ALA A 913 -47.66 -1.96 4.28
N GLN A 914 -48.00 -2.99 3.49
CA GLN A 914 -48.98 -4.00 3.87
C GLN A 914 -48.50 -4.85 5.05
N GLN A 915 -47.25 -5.34 5.03
CA GLN A 915 -46.73 -6.15 6.14
C GLN A 915 -46.52 -5.35 7.43
N THR A 916 -46.09 -4.09 7.34
CA THR A 916 -46.05 -3.22 8.53
C THR A 916 -47.43 -2.93 9.08
N ALA A 917 -48.43 -2.74 8.22
CA ALA A 917 -49.83 -2.62 8.65
C ALA A 917 -50.34 -3.91 9.31
N ASP A 918 -49.99 -5.09 8.78
CA ASP A 918 -50.39 -6.38 9.34
C ASP A 918 -49.72 -6.66 10.69
N ILE A 919 -48.44 -6.32 10.86
CA ILE A 919 -47.73 -6.43 12.14
C ILE A 919 -48.34 -5.48 13.18
N HIS A 920 -48.70 -4.26 12.77
CA HIS A 920 -49.35 -3.27 13.65
C HIS A 920 -50.81 -3.60 13.97
N LEU A 921 -51.45 -4.48 13.18
CA LEU A 921 -52.76 -5.07 13.45
C LEU A 921 -52.67 -6.33 14.35
N MET A 922 -51.50 -6.96 14.45
CA MET A 922 -51.24 -8.12 15.31
C MET A 922 -50.69 -7.76 16.70
N MET A 923 -50.08 -6.58 16.87
CA MET A 923 -49.79 -5.96 18.17
C MET A 923 -51.02 -5.24 18.71
#